data_AF-A0A952LMB7-F1
#
_entry.id   AF-A0A952LMB7-F1
#
_cell.length_a   1.000
_cell.length_b   1.000
_cell.length_c   1.000
_cell.angle_alpha   90.00
_cell.angle_beta   90.00
_cell.angle_gamma   90.00
#
_symmetry.space_group_name_H-M   'P 1'
#
loop_
_entity.id
_entity.type
_entity.pdbx_description
1 polymer ?
#
loop_
_entity_poly.entity_id
_entity_poly.type
_entity_poly.pdbx_seq_one_letter_code
_entity_poly.pdbx_strand_id
1 'polypeptide(L)'
;MKCSYHPKIQFNLFTLFVFILIQVNPLYAQNYLDDNCFLVENIQNGISENADDNQLALYGESSQLKDKDLIEIKAFLHKDEKAIVCLIFKDKAKGFYEKLKQTELHGFVYPPEKPDPLLGLKMKEGKRLFIFSKHNSQFLNSDNYIQHFRLYENGILPEGGNESGITNDLSFIAILNVEMRNTTNLINDFITKTGKLPNFVLTDQKDSILGSLKDINNQNWFRAIVAEKQLKLENVSWNELPELKSSGKIHVTQSRLSPHKRGYRFSPDVMNFNNLNADVVKQFRASKFSLFDQLQYHFEFDENLTNKAHPDQQLLYSYIEFGEDQERGKFAYFNGEGNYIDYGIPSALSLGEITISAWIKPSNLKGGRSIVGMGEVFSAKVFDGDLHFTTPDIMDHMNDSVVVKGDTWQHVAYVYMANKEVLFYYNGKLAGRLPASKITVSPQSLLIGTNLWDEYYEGGLDDLLIWNRALSDKEIVEIYENIDELSSQSDANWFLWVIPALFIISSGIIFLIKKEKLKGPKRNPSYSQKQVLQDTANFTFEKNPISLKGLFLFGGFKLINRNGKDLTTSFSPKRRELFVLLILFTLKYKGITSKKMSDILWAGHSFEGAKNNRSTQIKRLREILAQQTGIAITYDDKLWKIAFEKDIYCDLAVYRSNKVNNSLGASQVDQKNILENMLEIPHLGLLLPNMEYEWLDIFKSQLTEEVLEMLIPVLNHNHLGLDKASLLKLTNIVFALDPLNEPALEHKIRLLIEEGKHTLAKTTFEQYEHLYFKYYNEKFPGRFSEFV
;
A
#
# COMPACT_ATOMS: atom_id res chain seq x y z
N MET A 1 -0.27 59.60 -40.89
CA MET A 1 -1.14 58.76 -41.75
C MET A 1 -1.98 57.86 -40.85
N LYS A 2 -3.31 57.99 -40.95
CA LYS A 2 -4.44 57.04 -40.70
C LYS A 2 -4.35 56.11 -39.47
N CYS A 3 -5.21 56.25 -38.44
CA CYS A 3 -6.59 55.69 -38.35
C CYS A 3 -6.61 54.16 -38.59
N SER A 4 -7.21 53.27 -37.78
CA SER A 4 -8.36 53.39 -36.86
C SER A 4 -8.69 52.00 -36.25
N TYR A 5 -9.34 51.99 -35.05
CA TYR A 5 -10.42 51.06 -34.60
C TYR A 5 -10.11 49.53 -34.53
N HIS A 6 -10.47 48.72 -33.52
CA HIS A 6 -11.55 48.71 -32.52
C HIS A 6 -11.26 47.59 -31.45
N PRO A 7 -12.14 47.23 -30.47
CA PRO A 7 -11.78 47.08 -29.06
C PRO A 7 -12.02 45.68 -28.44
N LYS A 8 -11.77 45.56 -27.12
CA LYS A 8 -12.37 44.60 -26.17
C LYS A 8 -12.36 43.10 -26.54
N ILE A 9 -11.46 42.33 -25.92
CA ILE A 9 -11.84 41.09 -25.24
C ILE A 9 -11.05 41.00 -23.92
N GLN A 10 -11.67 41.46 -22.82
CA GLN A 10 -11.36 40.93 -21.50
C GLN A 10 -11.81 39.48 -21.49
N PHE A 11 -10.90 38.53 -21.70
CA PHE A 11 -11.16 37.14 -21.35
C PHE A 11 -11.03 37.04 -19.83
N ASN A 12 -12.17 37.05 -19.15
CA ASN A 12 -12.29 36.81 -17.72
C ASN A 12 -11.64 35.47 -17.35
N LEU A 13 -10.55 35.51 -16.58
CA LEU A 13 -10.06 34.36 -15.81
C LEU A 13 -11.13 33.83 -14.82
N PHE A 14 -12.19 34.61 -14.58
CA PHE A 14 -13.34 34.23 -13.77
C PHE A 14 -14.21 33.14 -14.41
N THR A 15 -14.21 32.99 -15.74
CA THR A 15 -15.01 31.94 -16.41
C THR A 15 -14.29 30.59 -16.43
N LEU A 16 -12.97 30.57 -16.29
CA LEU A 16 -12.19 29.32 -16.11
C LEU A 16 -12.21 28.82 -14.65
N PHE A 17 -12.45 29.72 -13.69
CA PHE A 17 -12.57 29.37 -12.27
C PHE A 17 -13.99 28.97 -11.85
N VAL A 18 -15.02 29.43 -12.58
CA VAL A 18 -16.42 29.02 -12.36
C VAL A 18 -16.74 27.65 -13.00
N PHE A 19 -15.92 27.15 -13.93
CA PHE A 19 -16.06 25.79 -14.46
C PHE A 19 -15.43 24.69 -13.59
N ILE A 20 -14.71 25.04 -12.51
CA ILE A 20 -14.13 24.06 -11.58
C ILE A 20 -14.90 24.02 -10.24
N LEU A 21 -15.92 24.87 -10.06
CA LEU A 21 -16.76 24.91 -8.85
C LEU A 21 -18.26 24.71 -9.13
N ILE A 22 -18.60 23.97 -10.18
CA ILE A 22 -19.91 23.31 -10.34
C ILE A 22 -19.69 21.84 -10.69
N GLN A 23 -19.21 21.07 -9.71
CA GLN A 23 -19.58 19.68 -9.50
C GLN A 23 -19.50 19.38 -7.99
N VAL A 24 -20.25 20.15 -7.20
CA VAL A 24 -20.86 19.56 -6.00
C VAL A 24 -22.33 19.45 -6.33
N ASN A 25 -22.66 18.40 -7.08
CA ASN A 25 -23.98 17.83 -7.05
C ASN A 25 -23.93 16.83 -5.88
N PRO A 26 -24.64 17.07 -4.77
CA PRO A 26 -24.73 16.09 -3.69
C PRO A 26 -25.84 15.11 -4.07
N LEU A 27 -25.53 14.16 -4.96
CA LEU A 27 -26.31 12.95 -5.27
C LEU A 27 -25.50 12.17 -6.31
N TYR A 28 -25.49 10.85 -6.21
CA TYR A 28 -24.67 9.89 -6.95
C TYR A 28 -23.29 9.65 -6.35
N ALA A 29 -23.27 8.76 -5.34
CA ALA A 29 -22.24 7.73 -5.32
C ALA A 29 -22.05 7.22 -6.75
N GLN A 30 -20.80 7.06 -7.21
CA GLN A 30 -20.57 6.49 -8.54
C GLN A 30 -21.15 5.07 -8.54
N ASN A 31 -22.33 4.92 -9.11
CA ASN A 31 -23.02 3.65 -9.18
C ASN A 31 -22.34 2.80 -10.26
N TYR A 32 -21.85 1.63 -9.87
CA TYR A 32 -21.37 0.63 -10.79
C TYR A 32 -22.45 -0.41 -11.00
N LEU A 33 -22.55 -0.93 -12.22
CA LEU A 33 -23.49 -2.02 -12.49
C LEU A 33 -23.19 -3.24 -11.61
N ASP A 34 -21.91 -3.45 -11.29
CA ASP A 34 -21.46 -4.57 -10.46
C ASP A 34 -21.73 -4.39 -8.95
N ASP A 35 -22.22 -3.22 -8.52
CA ASP A 35 -22.65 -2.94 -7.15
C ASP A 35 -24.13 -3.31 -6.89
N ASN A 36 -24.85 -3.80 -7.89
CA ASN A 36 -26.28 -4.10 -7.80
C ASN A 36 -26.55 -5.58 -8.13
N CYS A 37 -27.47 -6.18 -7.38
CA CYS A 37 -28.05 -7.49 -7.61
C CYS A 37 -29.43 -7.33 -8.24
N PHE A 38 -29.58 -7.78 -9.48
CA PHE A 38 -30.82 -7.73 -10.23
C PHE A 38 -31.52 -9.09 -10.16
N LEU A 39 -32.80 -9.07 -9.79
CA LEU A 39 -33.69 -10.19 -10.02
C LEU A 39 -33.98 -10.28 -11.53
N VAL A 40 -33.73 -11.43 -12.13
CA VAL A 40 -33.86 -11.64 -13.57
C VAL A 40 -35.21 -12.28 -13.89
N GLU A 41 -35.95 -11.67 -14.81
CA GLU A 41 -37.19 -12.23 -15.35
C GLU A 41 -36.96 -12.83 -16.75
N ASN A 42 -37.69 -13.90 -17.08
CA ASN A 42 -37.66 -14.47 -18.41
C ASN A 42 -38.53 -13.63 -19.36
N ILE A 43 -37.97 -13.17 -20.47
CA ILE A 43 -38.67 -12.34 -21.47
C ILE A 43 -39.99 -12.96 -21.92
N GLN A 44 -40.06 -14.30 -21.99
CA GLN A 44 -41.29 -15.01 -22.39
C GLN A 44 -42.49 -14.73 -21.50
N ASN A 45 -42.27 -14.37 -20.24
CA ASN A 45 -43.33 -14.12 -19.26
C ASN A 45 -43.81 -12.67 -19.24
N GLY A 46 -43.21 -11.79 -20.06
CA GLY A 46 -43.46 -10.34 -20.02
C GLY A 46 -42.78 -9.66 -18.83
N ILE A 47 -42.92 -8.34 -18.72
CA ILE A 47 -42.41 -7.52 -17.61
C ILE A 47 -43.42 -7.60 -16.46
N SER A 48 -43.00 -8.03 -15.27
CA SER A 48 -43.93 -8.13 -14.13
C SER A 48 -44.26 -6.77 -13.51
N GLU A 49 -45.47 -6.64 -12.94
CA GLU A 49 -45.92 -5.43 -12.23
C GLU A 49 -45.14 -5.17 -10.92
N ASN A 50 -44.43 -6.18 -10.40
CA ASN A 50 -43.67 -6.14 -9.15
C ASN A 50 -42.16 -5.94 -9.36
N ALA A 51 -41.74 -5.48 -10.55
CA ALA A 51 -40.35 -5.10 -10.78
C ALA A 51 -39.89 -4.09 -9.70
N ASP A 52 -38.68 -4.28 -9.19
CA ASP A 52 -38.11 -3.35 -8.20
C ASP A 52 -38.18 -1.92 -8.76
N ASP A 53 -38.50 -0.93 -7.92
CA ASP A 53 -38.95 0.40 -8.39
C ASP A 53 -37.96 1.05 -9.37
N ASN A 54 -36.66 0.67 -9.28
CA ASN A 54 -35.55 1.23 -10.04
C ASN A 54 -34.66 0.19 -10.76
N GLN A 55 -34.95 -1.11 -10.71
CA GLN A 55 -34.13 -2.13 -11.36
C GLN A 55 -34.96 -3.13 -12.16
N LEU A 56 -34.61 -3.32 -13.43
CA LEU A 56 -35.23 -4.29 -14.32
C LEU A 56 -34.16 -5.11 -15.04
N ALA A 57 -34.18 -6.44 -14.92
CA ALA A 57 -33.31 -7.32 -15.70
C ALA A 57 -34.12 -8.41 -16.41
N LEU A 58 -33.90 -8.54 -17.72
CA LEU A 58 -34.62 -9.48 -18.57
C LEU A 58 -33.65 -10.44 -19.27
N TYR A 59 -34.02 -11.73 -19.33
CA TYR A 59 -33.22 -12.77 -19.97
C TYR A 59 -34.03 -13.58 -20.98
N GLY A 60 -33.49 -13.81 -22.18
CA GLY A 60 -34.16 -14.58 -23.23
C GLY A 60 -33.59 -14.35 -24.64
N GLU A 61 -34.39 -14.60 -25.66
CA GLU A 61 -34.03 -14.27 -27.05
C GLU A 61 -34.49 -12.84 -27.40
N SER A 62 -33.68 -12.10 -28.16
CA SER A 62 -34.00 -10.73 -28.58
C SER A 62 -35.28 -10.64 -29.42
N SER A 63 -35.65 -11.71 -30.11
CA SER A 63 -36.88 -11.86 -30.91
C SER A 63 -38.15 -11.86 -30.05
N GLN A 64 -38.04 -12.20 -28.77
CA GLN A 64 -39.17 -12.35 -27.85
C GLN A 64 -39.65 -11.00 -27.29
N LEU A 65 -38.81 -9.96 -27.31
CA LEU A 65 -39.19 -8.59 -26.93
C LEU A 65 -40.08 -7.95 -28.00
N LYS A 66 -41.36 -7.79 -27.68
CA LYS A 66 -42.36 -7.13 -28.53
C LYS A 66 -42.28 -5.61 -28.38
N ASP A 67 -42.94 -4.89 -29.27
CA ASP A 67 -42.93 -3.42 -29.25
C ASP A 67 -43.61 -2.86 -27.99
N LYS A 68 -44.63 -3.57 -27.48
CA LYS A 68 -45.26 -3.26 -26.19
C LYS A 68 -44.25 -3.27 -25.05
N ASP A 69 -43.38 -4.27 -24.98
CA ASP A 69 -42.39 -4.42 -23.91
C ASP A 69 -41.33 -3.28 -23.98
N LEU A 70 -40.97 -2.84 -25.18
CA LEU A 70 -40.09 -1.68 -25.37
C LEU A 70 -40.72 -0.36 -24.91
N ILE A 71 -42.03 -0.21 -25.11
CA ILE A 71 -42.79 0.95 -24.60
C ILE A 71 -42.78 0.94 -23.06
N GLU A 72 -42.98 -0.23 -22.45
CA GLU A 72 -42.92 -0.39 -20.99
C GLU A 72 -41.51 -0.11 -20.44
N ILE A 73 -40.46 -0.62 -21.09
CA ILE A 73 -39.05 -0.30 -20.73
C ILE A 73 -38.79 1.21 -20.82
N LYS A 74 -39.30 1.88 -21.86
CA LYS A 74 -39.17 3.33 -22.00
C LYS A 74 -39.89 4.06 -20.86
N ALA A 75 -41.12 3.67 -20.57
CA ALA A 75 -41.88 4.24 -19.46
C ALA A 75 -41.17 4.05 -18.11
N PHE A 76 -40.60 2.86 -17.87
CA PHE A 76 -39.81 2.54 -16.69
C PHE A 76 -38.59 3.46 -16.54
N LEU A 77 -37.80 3.62 -17.60
CA LEU A 77 -36.63 4.51 -17.61
C LEU A 77 -37.00 5.99 -17.42
N HIS A 78 -38.20 6.41 -17.80
CA HIS A 78 -38.68 7.77 -17.58
C HIS A 78 -39.31 7.99 -16.18
N LYS A 79 -39.72 6.92 -15.49
CA LYS A 79 -40.36 7.00 -14.17
C LYS A 79 -39.39 7.48 -13.09
N ASP A 80 -38.15 6.99 -13.10
CA ASP A 80 -37.09 7.38 -12.16
C ASP A 80 -35.77 7.58 -12.92
N GLU A 81 -35.04 8.64 -12.60
CA GLU A 81 -33.69 8.91 -13.15
C GLU A 81 -32.65 7.88 -12.70
N LYS A 82 -32.92 7.16 -11.62
CA LYS A 82 -32.12 6.05 -11.10
C LYS A 82 -32.50 4.70 -11.69
N ALA A 83 -33.58 4.63 -12.48
CA ALA A 83 -34.02 3.38 -13.10
C ALA A 83 -32.95 2.82 -14.04
N ILE A 84 -32.61 1.55 -13.87
CA ILE A 84 -31.62 0.81 -14.67
C ILE A 84 -32.29 -0.40 -15.30
N VAL A 85 -32.03 -0.61 -16.59
CA VAL A 85 -32.54 -1.76 -17.34
C VAL A 85 -31.38 -2.56 -17.90
N CYS A 86 -31.37 -3.86 -17.65
CA CYS A 86 -30.42 -4.81 -18.20
C CYS A 86 -31.13 -5.84 -19.09
N LEU A 87 -30.76 -5.89 -20.37
CA LEU A 87 -31.25 -6.90 -21.31
C LEU A 87 -30.13 -7.91 -21.58
N ILE A 88 -30.40 -9.18 -21.30
CA ILE A 88 -29.43 -10.27 -21.40
C ILE A 88 -29.91 -11.26 -22.47
N PHE A 89 -29.34 -11.17 -23.66
CA PHE A 89 -29.74 -11.96 -24.82
C PHE A 89 -28.89 -13.21 -24.99
N LYS A 90 -29.59 -14.34 -25.22
CA LYS A 90 -28.97 -15.63 -25.60
C LYS A 90 -28.42 -15.61 -27.03
N ASP A 91 -28.99 -14.77 -27.88
CA ASP A 91 -28.65 -14.65 -29.29
C ASP A 91 -27.79 -13.41 -29.59
N LYS A 92 -27.47 -13.20 -30.87
CA LYS A 92 -26.63 -12.07 -31.31
C LYS A 92 -27.37 -10.73 -31.33
N ALA A 93 -28.69 -10.70 -31.14
CA ALA A 93 -29.52 -9.49 -31.23
C ALA A 93 -29.30 -8.68 -32.52
N LYS A 94 -29.18 -9.37 -33.67
CA LYS A 94 -28.94 -8.73 -34.97
C LYS A 94 -30.11 -7.81 -35.33
N GLY A 95 -29.79 -6.55 -35.66
CA GLY A 95 -30.81 -5.55 -36.04
C GLY A 95 -31.59 -4.96 -34.87
N PHE A 96 -31.36 -5.42 -33.63
CA PHE A 96 -32.08 -4.91 -32.45
C PHE A 96 -31.77 -3.43 -32.18
N TYR A 97 -30.57 -2.95 -32.52
CA TYR A 97 -30.22 -1.54 -32.34
C TYR A 97 -31.10 -0.60 -33.18
N GLU A 98 -31.50 -1.02 -34.39
CA GLU A 98 -32.43 -0.24 -35.22
C GLU A 98 -33.83 -0.20 -34.58
N LYS A 99 -34.25 -1.30 -33.96
CA LYS A 99 -35.50 -1.35 -33.18
C LYS A 99 -35.47 -0.36 -32.00
N LEU A 100 -34.32 -0.20 -31.33
CA LEU A 100 -34.13 0.80 -30.27
C LEU A 100 -34.11 2.24 -30.78
N LYS A 101 -33.68 2.47 -32.02
CA LYS A 101 -33.78 3.80 -32.65
C LYS A 101 -35.23 4.17 -32.91
N GLN A 102 -36.03 3.24 -33.45
CA GLN A 102 -37.44 3.45 -33.75
C GLN A 102 -38.27 3.78 -32.49
N THR A 103 -37.87 3.25 -31.33
CA THR A 103 -38.52 3.53 -30.03
C THR A 103 -37.87 4.66 -29.24
N GLU A 104 -36.83 5.30 -29.78
CA GLU A 104 -35.98 6.31 -29.14
C GLU A 104 -35.20 5.82 -27.89
N LEU A 105 -35.25 4.52 -27.59
CA LEU A 105 -34.49 3.91 -26.48
C LEU A 105 -32.97 3.94 -26.68
N HIS A 106 -32.50 4.08 -27.92
CA HIS A 106 -31.07 4.17 -28.25
C HIS A 106 -30.33 5.27 -27.45
N GLY A 107 -31.05 6.34 -27.04
CA GLY A 107 -30.51 7.42 -26.21
C GLY A 107 -30.06 6.95 -24.83
N PHE A 108 -30.71 5.93 -24.28
CA PHE A 108 -30.41 5.34 -22.98
C PHE A 108 -29.34 4.25 -23.03
N VAL A 109 -29.00 3.74 -24.22
CA VAL A 109 -28.09 2.60 -24.36
C VAL A 109 -26.68 2.98 -23.90
N TYR A 110 -26.13 2.18 -22.98
CA TYR A 110 -24.75 2.28 -22.56
C TYR A 110 -23.80 1.97 -23.73
N PRO A 111 -22.83 2.86 -24.04
CA PRO A 111 -21.99 2.67 -25.21
C PRO A 111 -21.10 1.42 -25.08
N PRO A 112 -20.79 0.73 -26.20
CA PRO A 112 -19.94 -0.47 -26.21
C PRO A 112 -18.44 -0.17 -25.99
N GLU A 113 -18.09 0.96 -25.37
CA GLU A 113 -16.70 1.30 -25.04
C GLU A 113 -16.09 0.22 -24.14
N LYS A 114 -14.77 -0.01 -24.24
CA LYS A 114 -14.06 -0.88 -23.30
C LYS A 114 -14.01 -0.18 -21.94
N PRO A 115 -14.79 -0.60 -20.92
CA PRO A 115 -14.60 -0.11 -19.55
C PRO A 115 -13.17 -0.33 -19.10
N ASP A 116 -12.73 0.50 -18.16
CA ASP A 116 -11.44 0.33 -17.51
C ASP A 116 -11.40 -1.07 -16.85
N PRO A 117 -10.41 -1.92 -17.19
CA PRO A 117 -10.31 -3.25 -16.62
C PRO A 117 -10.16 -3.27 -15.09
N LEU A 118 -9.80 -2.13 -14.47
CA LEU A 118 -9.78 -1.96 -13.03
C LEU A 118 -11.13 -1.46 -12.48
N LEU A 119 -11.74 -0.46 -13.11
CA LEU A 119 -12.89 0.25 -12.54
C LEU A 119 -14.27 -0.29 -12.94
N GLY A 120 -14.39 -1.25 -13.87
CA GLY A 120 -15.67 -1.90 -14.19
C GLY A 120 -16.66 -0.98 -14.94
N LEU A 121 -17.93 -1.42 -15.03
CA LEU A 121 -19.00 -0.72 -15.78
C LEU A 121 -19.59 0.42 -14.95
N LYS A 122 -18.87 1.54 -14.89
CA LYS A 122 -19.34 2.78 -14.28
C LYS A 122 -20.53 3.34 -15.05
N MET A 123 -21.66 3.58 -14.38
CA MET A 123 -22.84 4.18 -15.03
C MET A 123 -22.50 5.59 -15.55
N LYS A 124 -22.81 5.86 -16.83
CA LYS A 124 -22.69 7.19 -17.44
C LYS A 124 -24.05 7.87 -17.35
N GLU A 125 -24.05 9.18 -17.11
CA GLU A 125 -25.28 9.96 -16.96
C GLU A 125 -26.19 9.81 -18.19
N GLY A 126 -27.46 9.50 -17.97
CA GLY A 126 -28.44 9.22 -19.02
C GLY A 126 -28.29 7.88 -19.76
N LYS A 127 -27.21 7.12 -19.53
CA LYS A 127 -26.95 5.82 -20.18
C LYS A 127 -27.29 4.66 -19.25
N ARG A 128 -28.59 4.36 -19.15
CA ARG A 128 -29.19 3.48 -18.14
C ARG A 128 -29.76 2.17 -18.68
N LEU A 129 -29.61 1.92 -19.99
CA LEU A 129 -30.00 0.67 -20.65
C LEU A 129 -28.73 -0.13 -21.03
N PHE A 130 -28.47 -1.21 -20.32
CA PHE A 130 -27.37 -2.14 -20.56
C PHE A 130 -27.87 -3.32 -21.39
N ILE A 131 -27.15 -3.65 -22.45
CA ILE A 131 -27.53 -4.74 -23.35
C ILE A 131 -26.33 -5.68 -23.47
N PHE A 132 -26.51 -6.90 -23.00
CA PHE A 132 -25.57 -8.00 -23.10
C PHE A 132 -26.04 -8.95 -24.19
N SER A 133 -25.19 -9.20 -25.18
CA SER A 133 -25.51 -10.15 -26.25
C SER A 133 -24.26 -10.85 -26.76
N LYS A 134 -24.47 -12.02 -27.35
CA LYS A 134 -23.38 -12.89 -27.81
C LYS A 134 -22.71 -12.32 -29.06
N HIS A 135 -21.41 -12.07 -29.02
CA HIS A 135 -20.60 -11.67 -30.19
C HIS A 135 -21.18 -10.49 -31.02
N ASN A 136 -21.80 -9.49 -30.41
CA ASN A 136 -22.29 -8.30 -31.11
C ASN A 136 -21.54 -7.04 -30.65
N SER A 137 -20.84 -6.39 -31.59
CA SER A 137 -20.03 -5.20 -31.32
C SER A 137 -20.85 -3.92 -31.11
N GLN A 138 -22.16 -3.92 -31.39
CA GLN A 138 -23.05 -2.77 -31.16
C GLN A 138 -23.43 -2.63 -29.67
N PHE A 139 -23.24 -3.68 -28.89
CA PHE A 139 -23.66 -3.78 -27.49
C PHE A 139 -22.49 -4.24 -26.61
N LEU A 140 -22.71 -4.34 -25.30
CA LEU A 140 -21.73 -4.98 -24.43
C LEU A 140 -21.62 -6.45 -24.82
N ASN A 141 -20.41 -6.88 -25.21
CA ASN A 141 -20.17 -8.25 -25.63
C ASN A 141 -20.22 -9.17 -24.39
N SER A 142 -21.26 -10.01 -24.30
CA SER A 142 -21.51 -10.88 -23.14
C SER A 142 -20.33 -11.80 -22.84
N ASP A 143 -19.56 -12.20 -23.86
CA ASP A 143 -18.44 -13.11 -23.65
C ASP A 143 -17.33 -12.49 -22.78
N ASN A 144 -17.19 -11.17 -22.69
CA ASN A 144 -16.15 -10.59 -21.81
C ASN A 144 -16.68 -10.20 -20.41
N TYR A 145 -18.00 -10.12 -20.23
CA TYR A 145 -18.61 -9.55 -19.02
C TYR A 145 -19.45 -10.55 -18.23
N ILE A 146 -20.15 -11.45 -18.92
CA ILE A 146 -21.05 -12.46 -18.34
C ILE A 146 -20.70 -13.80 -18.99
N GLN A 147 -19.46 -14.27 -18.80
CA GLN A 147 -19.01 -15.40 -19.60
C GLN A 147 -19.48 -16.76 -19.06
N HIS A 148 -20.04 -16.86 -17.85
CA HIS A 148 -20.41 -18.15 -17.27
C HIS A 148 -21.63 -18.02 -16.36
N PHE A 149 -22.65 -18.84 -16.64
CA PHE A 149 -23.83 -18.99 -15.81
C PHE A 149 -23.50 -20.00 -14.71
N ARG A 150 -23.56 -19.60 -13.44
CA ARG A 150 -23.49 -20.56 -12.34
C ARG A 150 -24.90 -21.09 -12.08
N LEU A 151 -25.15 -22.31 -12.53
CA LEU A 151 -26.38 -23.02 -12.26
C LEU A 151 -26.25 -23.76 -10.93
N TYR A 152 -27.16 -23.47 -10.01
CA TYR A 152 -27.41 -24.22 -8.80
C TYR A 152 -28.73 -24.98 -8.99
N GLU A 153 -28.64 -26.30 -9.15
CA GLU A 153 -29.81 -27.18 -9.17
C GLU A 153 -29.81 -28.03 -7.90
N ASN A 154 -30.95 -28.08 -7.20
CA ASN A 154 -31.10 -28.80 -5.93
C ASN A 154 -30.03 -28.43 -4.87
N GLY A 155 -29.52 -27.19 -4.91
CA GLY A 155 -28.50 -26.69 -3.98
C GLY A 155 -27.06 -27.12 -4.28
N ILE A 156 -26.80 -27.77 -5.42
CA ILE A 156 -25.48 -28.25 -5.82
C ILE A 156 -25.02 -27.49 -7.07
N LEU A 157 -23.77 -27.01 -7.04
CA LEU A 157 -23.05 -26.59 -8.25
C LEU A 157 -22.56 -27.86 -8.97
N PRO A 158 -22.84 -28.05 -10.27
CA PRO A 158 -22.29 -29.17 -11.03
C PRO A 158 -20.76 -29.21 -10.90
N GLU A 159 -20.21 -30.35 -10.46
CA GLU A 159 -18.77 -30.57 -10.41
C GLU A 159 -18.18 -30.37 -11.83
N GLY A 160 -17.19 -29.49 -11.96
CA GLY A 160 -16.59 -29.12 -13.25
C GLY A 160 -17.02 -27.76 -13.80
N GLY A 161 -17.84 -26.97 -13.09
CA GLY A 161 -17.98 -25.55 -13.39
C GLY A 161 -16.67 -24.83 -13.15
N ASN A 162 -15.98 -24.40 -14.21
CA ASN A 162 -14.67 -23.76 -14.13
C ASN A 162 -14.60 -22.73 -12.97
N GLU A 163 -13.60 -22.86 -12.10
CA GLU A 163 -13.22 -21.83 -11.12
C GLU A 163 -12.97 -20.46 -11.79
N SER A 164 -12.79 -20.44 -13.12
CA SER A 164 -12.71 -19.24 -13.96
C SER A 164 -13.95 -18.32 -13.88
N GLY A 165 -15.09 -18.78 -13.35
CA GLY A 165 -16.27 -17.93 -13.15
C GLY A 165 -16.06 -16.80 -12.12
N ILE A 166 -15.01 -16.89 -11.28
CA ILE A 166 -14.69 -15.82 -10.33
C ILE A 166 -14.10 -14.63 -11.07
N THR A 167 -13.52 -14.75 -12.26
CA THR A 167 -12.64 -13.71 -12.84
C THR A 167 -13.37 -12.54 -13.52
N ASN A 168 -14.65 -12.70 -13.85
CA ASN A 168 -15.43 -11.70 -14.59
C ASN A 168 -16.01 -10.58 -13.72
N ASP A 169 -16.23 -9.42 -14.33
CA ASP A 169 -16.76 -8.24 -13.62
C ASP A 169 -18.21 -8.41 -13.18
N LEU A 170 -19.02 -9.15 -13.94
CA LEU A 170 -20.41 -9.44 -13.60
C LEU A 170 -20.62 -10.93 -13.36
N SER A 171 -21.43 -11.23 -12.35
CA SER A 171 -21.83 -12.59 -11.98
C SER A 171 -23.29 -12.85 -12.35
N PHE A 172 -23.55 -13.92 -13.09
CA PHE A 172 -24.90 -14.43 -13.33
C PHE A 172 -25.05 -15.78 -12.64
N ILE A 173 -25.97 -15.85 -11.68
CA ILE A 173 -26.34 -17.08 -10.97
C ILE A 173 -27.79 -17.44 -11.29
N ALA A 174 -28.05 -18.74 -11.42
CA ALA A 174 -29.42 -19.23 -11.40
C ALA A 174 -29.60 -20.31 -10.35
N ILE A 175 -30.68 -20.18 -9.60
CA ILE A 175 -31.03 -21.05 -8.51
C ILE A 175 -32.43 -21.58 -8.80
N LEU A 176 -32.49 -22.80 -9.31
CA LEU A 176 -33.71 -23.43 -9.82
C LEU A 176 -33.98 -24.73 -9.07
N ASN A 177 -35.24 -25.01 -8.75
CA ASN A 177 -35.66 -26.20 -8.00
C ASN A 177 -35.02 -26.29 -6.61
N VAL A 178 -34.91 -25.16 -5.89
CA VAL A 178 -34.29 -25.10 -4.55
C VAL A 178 -35.28 -24.52 -3.54
N GLU A 179 -35.34 -25.11 -2.33
CA GLU A 179 -36.15 -24.58 -1.23
C GLU A 179 -35.73 -23.16 -0.82
N MET A 180 -36.70 -22.33 -0.45
CA MET A 180 -36.51 -20.91 -0.15
C MET A 180 -35.33 -20.61 0.80
N ARG A 181 -35.25 -21.30 1.95
CA ARG A 181 -34.16 -21.08 2.93
C ARG A 181 -32.78 -21.36 2.33
N ASN A 182 -32.69 -22.32 1.43
CA ASN A 182 -31.44 -22.72 0.79
C ASN A 182 -31.03 -21.69 -0.28
N THR A 183 -31.99 -21.09 -1.00
CA THR A 183 -31.71 -20.05 -2.00
C THR A 183 -30.97 -18.84 -1.41
N THR A 184 -31.46 -18.29 -0.29
CA THR A 184 -30.77 -17.16 0.38
C THR A 184 -29.40 -17.55 0.92
N ASN A 185 -29.26 -18.77 1.46
CA ASN A 185 -27.98 -19.26 1.94
C ASN A 185 -26.95 -19.39 0.81
N LEU A 186 -27.35 -19.85 -0.38
CA LEU A 186 -26.47 -19.95 -1.55
C LEU A 186 -25.97 -18.58 -2.02
N ILE A 187 -26.83 -17.55 -1.99
CA ILE A 187 -26.46 -16.17 -2.31
C ILE A 187 -25.41 -15.66 -1.33
N ASN A 188 -25.66 -15.83 -0.02
CA ASN A 188 -24.72 -15.40 1.01
C ASN A 188 -23.40 -16.16 0.94
N ASP A 189 -23.44 -17.48 0.74
CA ASP A 189 -22.26 -18.33 0.57
C ASP A 189 -21.43 -17.92 -0.66
N PHE A 190 -22.09 -17.53 -1.75
CA PHE A 190 -21.41 -16.98 -2.93
C PHE A 190 -20.66 -15.69 -2.58
N ILE A 191 -21.30 -14.76 -1.87
CA ILE A 191 -20.68 -13.49 -1.47
C ILE A 191 -19.52 -13.73 -0.50
N THR A 192 -19.68 -14.57 0.52
CA THR A 192 -18.64 -14.83 1.53
C THR A 192 -17.41 -15.52 0.96
N LYS A 193 -17.59 -16.47 0.02
CA LYS A 193 -16.46 -17.20 -0.58
C LYS A 193 -15.75 -16.43 -1.70
N THR A 194 -16.47 -15.61 -2.46
CA THR A 194 -15.91 -14.93 -3.64
C THR A 194 -15.61 -13.45 -3.41
N GLY A 195 -16.26 -12.83 -2.42
CA GLY A 195 -16.28 -11.39 -2.24
C GLY A 195 -16.98 -10.65 -3.37
N LYS A 196 -17.87 -11.29 -4.14
CA LYS A 196 -18.60 -10.65 -5.24
C LYS A 196 -20.09 -10.69 -5.00
N LEU A 197 -20.76 -9.62 -5.45
CA LEU A 197 -22.21 -9.59 -5.52
C LEU A 197 -22.72 -10.43 -6.71
N PRO A 198 -23.79 -11.21 -6.53
CA PRO A 198 -24.44 -11.90 -7.65
C PRO A 198 -25.28 -10.90 -8.46
N ASN A 199 -24.66 -10.31 -9.48
CA ASN A 199 -25.28 -9.21 -10.23
C ASN A 199 -26.59 -9.59 -10.90
N PHE A 200 -26.74 -10.83 -11.35
CA PHE A 200 -27.96 -11.31 -11.97
C PHE A 200 -28.38 -12.61 -11.31
N VAL A 201 -29.58 -12.63 -10.72
CA VAL A 201 -30.15 -13.78 -10.02
C VAL A 201 -31.41 -14.24 -10.75
N LEU A 202 -31.36 -15.42 -11.35
CA LEU A 202 -32.53 -16.08 -11.94
C LEU A 202 -33.04 -17.17 -10.98
N THR A 203 -34.32 -17.13 -10.60
CA THR A 203 -34.90 -18.14 -9.72
C THR A 203 -36.39 -18.38 -9.99
N ASP A 204 -36.86 -19.56 -9.62
CA ASP A 204 -38.28 -19.94 -9.57
C ASP A 204 -38.99 -19.41 -8.30
N GLN A 205 -38.26 -18.98 -7.26
CA GLN A 205 -38.79 -18.48 -5.99
C GLN A 205 -38.74 -16.94 -5.87
N LYS A 206 -39.06 -16.23 -6.97
CA LYS A 206 -38.84 -14.78 -7.11
C LYS A 206 -39.39 -13.92 -5.97
N ASP A 207 -40.65 -14.12 -5.58
CA ASP A 207 -41.33 -13.26 -4.60
C ASP A 207 -40.74 -13.41 -3.19
N SER A 208 -40.13 -14.56 -2.93
CA SER A 208 -39.59 -14.91 -1.63
C SER A 208 -38.18 -14.34 -1.40
N ILE A 209 -37.40 -14.11 -2.47
CA ILE A 209 -36.03 -13.59 -2.35
C ILE A 209 -35.92 -12.08 -2.56
N LEU A 210 -37.00 -11.44 -3.04
CA LEU A 210 -37.02 -10.01 -3.36
C LEU A 210 -36.57 -9.15 -2.16
N GLY A 211 -37.04 -9.48 -0.95
CA GLY A 211 -36.61 -8.79 0.28
C GLY A 211 -35.10 -8.92 0.53
N SER A 212 -34.55 -10.14 0.43
CA SER A 212 -33.12 -10.37 0.64
C SER A 212 -32.24 -9.65 -0.39
N LEU A 213 -32.67 -9.60 -1.66
CA LEU A 213 -31.95 -8.84 -2.70
C LEU A 213 -31.99 -7.34 -2.42
N LYS A 214 -33.13 -6.80 -1.95
CA LYS A 214 -33.24 -5.40 -1.50
C LYS A 214 -32.31 -5.11 -0.33
N ASP A 215 -32.23 -6.01 0.65
CA ASP A 215 -31.33 -5.87 1.79
C ASP A 215 -29.86 -5.84 1.34
N ILE A 216 -29.46 -6.75 0.43
CA ILE A 216 -28.11 -6.78 -0.15
C ILE A 216 -27.80 -5.50 -0.93
N ASN A 217 -28.74 -5.00 -1.73
CA ASN A 217 -28.56 -3.78 -2.52
C ASN A 217 -28.48 -2.51 -1.64
N ASN A 218 -29.17 -2.50 -0.51
CA ASN A 218 -29.16 -1.38 0.45
C ASN A 218 -28.00 -1.45 1.46
N GLN A 219 -27.27 -2.55 1.48
CA GLN A 219 -26.15 -2.76 2.37
C GLN A 219 -24.95 -1.88 1.98
N ASN A 220 -24.25 -1.35 2.99
CA ASN A 220 -23.07 -0.53 2.76
C ASN A 220 -21.84 -1.41 2.49
N TRP A 221 -21.51 -1.61 1.20
CA TRP A 221 -20.36 -2.41 0.77
C TRP A 221 -19.09 -1.59 0.63
N PHE A 222 -18.03 -2.04 1.28
CA PHE A 222 -16.67 -1.57 1.02
C PHE A 222 -16.09 -2.27 -0.22
N ARG A 223 -15.39 -1.48 -1.05
CA ARG A 223 -14.92 -1.93 -2.37
C ARG A 223 -13.40 -1.88 -2.45
N ALA A 224 -12.81 -2.98 -2.88
CA ALA A 224 -11.37 -3.07 -3.10
C ALA A 224 -11.04 -3.76 -4.44
N ILE A 225 -9.93 -3.35 -5.05
CA ILE A 225 -9.36 -3.97 -6.25
C ILE A 225 -7.93 -4.40 -5.93
N VAL A 226 -7.59 -5.64 -6.26
CA VAL A 226 -6.24 -6.18 -6.18
C VAL A 226 -5.74 -6.43 -7.60
N ALA A 227 -4.63 -5.79 -7.97
CA ALA A 227 -4.12 -5.84 -9.33
C ALA A 227 -2.59 -5.92 -9.39
N GLU A 228 -2.08 -6.76 -10.29
CA GLU A 228 -0.68 -6.75 -10.71
C GLU A 228 -0.55 -5.84 -11.94
N LYS A 229 0.19 -4.73 -11.79
CA LYS A 229 0.27 -3.66 -12.79
C LYS A 229 -1.13 -3.08 -13.12
N GLN A 230 -1.76 -3.55 -14.20
CA GLN A 230 -3.11 -3.15 -14.64
C GLN A 230 -4.07 -4.34 -14.78
N LEU A 231 -3.62 -5.56 -14.47
CA LEU A 231 -4.43 -6.77 -14.57
C LEU A 231 -4.90 -7.19 -13.18
N LYS A 232 -6.18 -7.53 -13.05
CA LYS A 232 -6.76 -8.06 -11.82
C LYS A 232 -6.03 -9.34 -11.42
N LEU A 233 -5.66 -9.43 -10.14
CA LEU A 233 -4.94 -10.58 -9.63
C LEU A 233 -5.94 -11.60 -9.07
N GLU A 234 -5.90 -12.80 -9.62
CA GLU A 234 -6.81 -13.88 -9.22
C GLU A 234 -6.37 -14.63 -7.95
N ASN A 235 -7.26 -15.38 -7.32
CA ASN A 235 -6.97 -16.23 -6.16
C ASN A 235 -6.21 -15.50 -5.04
N VAL A 236 -6.68 -14.31 -4.69
CA VAL A 236 -6.16 -13.53 -3.55
C VAL A 236 -6.95 -13.88 -2.31
N SER A 237 -6.25 -14.26 -1.24
CA SER A 237 -6.83 -14.55 0.07
C SER A 237 -6.73 -13.33 0.98
N TRP A 238 -7.49 -13.32 2.07
CA TRP A 238 -7.60 -12.17 2.97
C TRP A 238 -7.45 -12.60 4.43
N ASN A 239 -6.65 -11.87 5.20
CA ASN A 239 -6.36 -12.26 6.59
C ASN A 239 -7.60 -12.20 7.48
N GLU A 240 -8.46 -11.19 7.27
CA GLU A 240 -9.68 -10.99 8.04
C GLU A 240 -10.84 -11.86 7.55
N LEU A 241 -10.76 -12.41 6.34
CA LEU A 241 -11.80 -13.22 5.69
C LEU A 241 -11.17 -14.50 5.10
N PRO A 242 -10.83 -15.48 5.96
CA PRO A 242 -10.00 -16.63 5.57
C PRO A 242 -10.65 -17.57 4.54
N GLU A 243 -11.98 -17.62 4.50
CA GLU A 243 -12.74 -18.42 3.52
C GLU A 243 -12.86 -17.74 2.14
N LEU A 244 -12.55 -16.44 2.07
CA LEU A 244 -12.73 -15.64 0.87
C LEU A 244 -11.51 -15.75 -0.06
N LYS A 245 -11.76 -16.15 -1.30
CA LYS A 245 -10.79 -16.08 -2.41
C LYS A 245 -11.32 -15.17 -3.51
N SER A 246 -10.67 -14.05 -3.70
CA SER A 246 -11.10 -13.05 -4.68
C SER A 246 -10.34 -13.14 -6.00
N SER A 247 -10.97 -12.62 -7.05
CA SER A 247 -10.39 -12.50 -8.39
C SER A 247 -9.91 -11.08 -8.73
N GLY A 248 -9.46 -10.33 -7.72
CA GLY A 248 -9.08 -8.93 -7.89
C GLY A 248 -10.09 -7.95 -7.30
N LYS A 249 -11.31 -7.84 -7.85
CA LYS A 249 -12.35 -6.95 -7.30
C LYS A 249 -13.17 -7.64 -6.21
N ILE A 250 -13.45 -6.93 -5.12
CA ILE A 250 -14.25 -7.41 -4.00
C ILE A 250 -15.23 -6.37 -3.43
N HIS A 251 -16.29 -6.89 -2.84
CA HIS A 251 -17.31 -6.25 -2.01
C HIS A 251 -17.34 -6.93 -0.65
N VAL A 252 -17.12 -6.18 0.41
CA VAL A 252 -17.10 -6.71 1.79
C VAL A 252 -17.70 -5.71 2.76
N THR A 253 -18.08 -6.19 3.95
CA THR A 253 -18.48 -5.34 5.08
C THR A 253 -17.34 -5.07 6.05
N GLN A 254 -16.23 -5.78 5.92
CA GLN A 254 -15.12 -5.70 6.85
C GLN A 254 -14.41 -4.34 6.74
N SER A 255 -14.30 -3.63 7.86
CA SER A 255 -13.67 -2.31 7.93
C SER A 255 -12.14 -2.34 7.84
N ARG A 256 -11.53 -3.52 7.73
CA ARG A 256 -10.08 -3.71 7.60
C ARG A 256 -9.82 -4.89 6.68
N LEU A 257 -8.95 -4.70 5.69
CA LEU A 257 -8.60 -5.75 4.74
C LEU A 257 -7.10 -5.80 4.52
N SER A 258 -6.56 -7.00 4.54
CA SER A 258 -5.16 -7.30 4.28
C SER A 258 -5.07 -8.47 3.29
N PRO A 259 -4.77 -8.23 2.00
CA PRO A 259 -4.63 -9.30 1.02
C PRO A 259 -3.32 -10.06 1.23
N HIS A 260 -3.36 -11.36 0.95
CA HIS A 260 -2.18 -12.22 0.91
C HIS A 260 -2.30 -13.23 -0.25
N LYS A 261 -1.16 -13.51 -0.89
CA LYS A 261 -1.02 -14.52 -1.95
C LYS A 261 0.45 -14.92 -2.06
N ARG A 262 0.75 -16.23 -2.08
CA ARG A 262 2.11 -16.76 -2.28
C ARG A 262 2.76 -16.16 -3.54
N GLY A 263 4.03 -15.77 -3.43
CA GLY A 263 4.79 -15.15 -4.52
C GLY A 263 4.48 -13.66 -4.78
N TYR A 264 3.59 -13.03 -4.01
CA TYR A 264 3.21 -11.63 -4.16
C TYR A 264 3.32 -10.84 -2.86
N ARG A 265 3.73 -9.57 -2.97
CA ARG A 265 3.58 -8.54 -1.93
C ARG A 265 2.59 -7.48 -2.39
N PHE A 266 1.89 -6.88 -1.43
CA PHE A 266 0.84 -5.89 -1.67
C PHE A 266 1.24 -4.52 -1.15
N SER A 267 0.87 -3.47 -1.88
CA SER A 267 1.06 -2.08 -1.47
C SER A 267 -0.23 -1.26 -1.67
N PRO A 268 -0.77 -0.65 -0.61
CA PRO A 268 -0.45 -0.96 0.80
C PRO A 268 -0.74 -2.44 1.12
N ASP A 269 -0.22 -2.95 2.22
CA ASP A 269 -0.41 -4.32 2.70
C ASP A 269 -1.69 -4.49 3.54
N VAL A 270 -2.22 -3.38 4.08
CA VAL A 270 -3.50 -3.31 4.78
C VAL A 270 -4.22 -2.01 4.45
N MET A 271 -5.55 -2.03 4.45
CA MET A 271 -6.38 -0.83 4.36
C MET A 271 -7.55 -0.89 5.32
N ASN A 272 -7.89 0.27 5.91
CA ASN A 272 -9.07 0.44 6.74
C ASN A 272 -10.17 1.17 5.98
N PHE A 273 -11.41 0.73 6.07
CA PHE A 273 -12.60 1.31 5.49
C PHE A 273 -13.49 1.90 6.59
N ASN A 274 -14.18 2.98 6.26
CA ASN A 274 -15.14 3.63 7.15
C ASN A 274 -16.26 4.26 6.33
N ASN A 275 -17.33 4.69 6.99
CA ASN A 275 -18.49 5.28 6.30
C ASN A 275 -18.15 6.58 5.55
N LEU A 276 -17.06 7.27 5.90
CA LEU A 276 -16.61 8.48 5.21
C LEU A 276 -15.91 8.19 3.87
N ASN A 277 -15.48 6.95 3.63
CA ASN A 277 -14.81 6.54 2.40
C ASN A 277 -15.44 5.29 1.75
N ALA A 278 -16.66 4.92 2.14
CA ALA A 278 -17.39 3.79 1.57
C ALA A 278 -17.60 3.93 0.05
N ASP A 279 -17.70 5.18 -0.39
CA ASP A 279 -17.87 5.63 -1.77
C ASP A 279 -16.65 5.34 -2.65
N VAL A 280 -15.47 5.15 -2.02
CA VAL A 280 -14.18 5.08 -2.69
C VAL A 280 -13.75 3.63 -2.86
N VAL A 281 -13.58 3.22 -4.12
CA VAL A 281 -12.95 1.94 -4.43
C VAL A 281 -11.47 2.02 -4.13
N LYS A 282 -11.00 1.22 -3.16
CA LYS A 282 -9.59 1.20 -2.81
C LYS A 282 -8.81 0.21 -3.67
N GLN A 283 -7.50 0.41 -3.82
CA GLN A 283 -6.67 -0.43 -4.67
C GLN A 283 -5.41 -0.94 -3.98
N PHE A 284 -5.27 -2.26 -3.94
CA PHE A 284 -4.07 -2.98 -3.57
C PHE A 284 -3.23 -3.27 -4.82
N ARG A 285 -2.00 -2.74 -4.87
CA ARG A 285 -1.05 -3.04 -5.94
C ARG A 285 -0.25 -4.27 -5.55
N ALA A 286 -0.41 -5.34 -6.33
CA ALA A 286 0.38 -6.54 -6.19
C ALA A 286 1.66 -6.44 -7.00
N SER A 287 2.77 -6.87 -6.42
CA SER A 287 4.05 -7.04 -7.10
C SER A 287 4.62 -8.40 -6.74
N LYS A 288 5.20 -9.10 -7.71
CA LYS A 288 5.86 -10.38 -7.46
C LYS A 288 7.10 -10.16 -6.58
N PHE A 289 7.35 -11.10 -5.68
CA PHE A 289 8.64 -11.17 -5.02
C PHE A 289 9.72 -11.50 -6.03
N SER A 290 10.93 -10.96 -5.82
CA SER A 290 12.12 -11.55 -6.41
C SER A 290 12.37 -12.90 -5.73
N LEU A 291 12.94 -13.87 -6.44
CA LEU A 291 13.24 -15.18 -5.86
C LEU A 291 14.09 -15.06 -4.59
N PHE A 292 15.06 -14.15 -4.60
CA PHE A 292 15.97 -13.86 -3.48
C PHE A 292 15.38 -12.95 -2.39
N ASP A 293 14.17 -12.40 -2.56
CA ASP A 293 13.53 -11.63 -1.50
C ASP A 293 13.25 -12.53 -0.29
N GLN A 294 13.62 -12.05 0.91
CA GLN A 294 13.48 -12.77 2.19
C GLN A 294 14.24 -14.12 2.26
N LEU A 295 15.17 -14.36 1.34
CA LEU A 295 16.14 -15.45 1.46
C LEU A 295 17.05 -15.21 2.66
N GLN A 296 17.20 -16.21 3.53
CA GLN A 296 17.98 -16.14 4.77
C GLN A 296 19.28 -16.93 4.65
N TYR A 297 19.23 -18.08 3.97
CA TYR A 297 20.37 -18.96 3.78
C TYR A 297 20.45 -19.40 2.34
N HIS A 298 21.65 -19.32 1.76
CA HIS A 298 21.97 -19.85 0.43
C HIS A 298 23.35 -20.47 0.46
N PHE A 299 23.41 -21.80 0.33
CA PHE A 299 24.64 -22.60 0.34
C PHE A 299 24.73 -23.38 -0.96
N GLU A 300 25.65 -22.96 -1.83
CA GLU A 300 25.95 -23.62 -3.13
C GLU A 300 27.01 -24.72 -3.00
N PHE A 301 27.72 -24.79 -1.88
CA PHE A 301 28.75 -25.81 -1.60
C PHE A 301 29.88 -25.95 -2.65
N ASP A 302 30.09 -24.93 -3.49
CA ASP A 302 31.22 -24.75 -4.41
C ASP A 302 32.53 -24.37 -3.68
N GLU A 303 33.09 -25.29 -2.89
CA GLU A 303 34.37 -25.14 -2.15
C GLU A 303 34.36 -24.25 -0.91
N ASN A 304 33.22 -23.65 -0.55
CA ASN A 304 33.10 -22.90 0.68
C ASN A 304 31.71 -23.09 1.30
N LEU A 305 31.62 -22.76 2.58
CA LEU A 305 30.40 -22.89 3.36
C LEU A 305 29.69 -21.55 3.55
N THR A 306 30.06 -20.51 2.81
CA THR A 306 29.55 -19.15 3.04
C THR A 306 28.06 -19.07 2.72
N ASN A 307 27.28 -18.51 3.65
CA ASN A 307 25.91 -18.12 3.36
C ASN A 307 25.89 -16.92 2.39
N LYS A 308 25.60 -17.15 1.10
CA LYS A 308 25.56 -16.08 0.10
C LYS A 308 24.48 -15.02 0.35
N ALA A 309 23.39 -15.38 1.05
CA ALA A 309 22.33 -14.42 1.39
C ALA A 309 22.81 -13.40 2.45
N HIS A 310 23.71 -13.83 3.35
CA HIS A 310 24.30 -12.99 4.40
C HIS A 310 25.80 -13.31 4.56
N PRO A 311 26.68 -12.83 3.66
CA PRO A 311 28.10 -13.18 3.66
C PRO A 311 28.87 -12.75 4.91
N ASP A 312 28.33 -11.77 5.66
CA ASP A 312 28.90 -11.28 6.91
C ASP A 312 28.62 -12.23 8.11
N GLN A 313 27.74 -13.24 7.95
CA GLN A 313 27.41 -14.20 9.01
C GLN A 313 28.55 -15.21 9.18
N GLN A 314 29.02 -15.38 10.42
CA GLN A 314 30.07 -16.33 10.73
C GLN A 314 29.51 -17.74 10.93
N LEU A 315 30.10 -18.70 10.22
CA LEU A 315 29.99 -20.12 10.50
C LEU A 315 30.56 -20.40 11.90
N LEU A 316 29.84 -21.14 12.75
CA LEU A 316 30.34 -21.51 14.07
C LEU A 316 31.22 -22.76 14.01
N TYR A 317 30.74 -23.78 13.31
CA TYR A 317 31.38 -25.08 13.28
C TYR A 317 30.99 -25.86 12.02
N SER A 318 31.90 -26.66 11.47
CA SER A 318 31.59 -27.57 10.37
C SER A 318 32.49 -28.79 10.40
N TYR A 319 31.89 -29.96 10.16
CA TYR A 319 32.58 -31.23 9.99
C TYR A 319 32.01 -31.91 8.73
N ILE A 320 32.41 -31.45 7.54
CA ILE A 320 31.94 -32.01 6.26
C ILE A 320 33.11 -32.14 5.29
N GLU A 321 32.94 -33.00 4.30
CA GLU A 321 33.84 -33.12 3.15
C GLU A 321 33.15 -32.54 1.91
N PHE A 322 33.91 -32.23 0.87
CA PHE A 322 33.34 -31.85 -0.42
C PHE A 322 33.51 -33.00 -1.40
N GLY A 323 32.43 -33.35 -2.10
CA GLY A 323 32.44 -34.26 -3.24
C GLY A 323 32.41 -33.49 -4.56
N GLU A 324 32.61 -34.19 -5.67
CA GLU A 324 32.48 -33.65 -7.02
C GLU A 324 31.88 -34.70 -7.97
N ASP A 325 30.88 -34.33 -8.77
CA ASP A 325 30.35 -35.16 -9.85
C ASP A 325 29.95 -34.36 -11.10
N GLN A 326 29.61 -35.09 -12.17
CA GLN A 326 29.31 -34.47 -13.47
C GLN A 326 27.94 -33.79 -13.54
N GLU A 327 27.03 -34.10 -12.61
CA GLU A 327 25.65 -33.62 -12.65
C GLU A 327 25.53 -32.28 -11.93
N ARG A 328 26.18 -32.15 -10.76
CA ARG A 328 26.09 -30.96 -9.90
C ARG A 328 27.40 -30.21 -9.72
N GLY A 329 28.54 -30.75 -10.17
CA GLY A 329 29.83 -30.16 -9.87
C GLY A 329 30.23 -30.46 -8.43
N LYS A 330 30.64 -29.45 -7.66
CA LYS A 330 31.07 -29.63 -6.26
C LYS A 330 29.88 -29.56 -5.31
N PHE A 331 29.89 -30.39 -4.28
CA PHE A 331 28.79 -30.47 -3.32
C PHE A 331 29.28 -30.82 -1.92
N ALA A 332 28.45 -30.62 -0.89
CA ALA A 332 28.75 -31.04 0.46
C ALA A 332 28.44 -32.52 0.67
N TYR A 333 29.41 -33.27 1.20
CA TYR A 333 29.27 -34.69 1.53
C TYR A 333 29.21 -34.89 3.04
N PHE A 334 28.14 -35.58 3.46
CA PHE A 334 27.90 -35.97 4.85
C PHE A 334 28.04 -37.49 4.98
N ASN A 335 28.77 -37.94 5.99
CA ASN A 335 29.12 -39.36 6.19
C ASN A 335 28.07 -40.16 6.98
N GLY A 336 26.96 -39.54 7.42
CA GLY A 336 25.97 -40.18 8.28
C GLY A 336 26.35 -40.34 9.75
N GLU A 337 27.53 -39.89 10.16
CA GLU A 337 28.07 -40.04 11.52
C GLU A 337 28.78 -38.76 11.98
N GLY A 338 28.06 -37.87 12.66
CA GLY A 338 28.66 -36.68 13.28
C GLY A 338 29.06 -35.56 12.32
N ASN A 339 28.96 -35.75 11.01
CA ASN A 339 29.14 -34.67 10.04
C ASN A 339 27.92 -33.74 10.05
N TYR A 340 28.14 -32.46 10.37
CA TYR A 340 27.12 -31.42 10.28
C TYR A 340 27.76 -30.03 10.18
N ILE A 341 26.94 -29.04 9.85
CA ILE A 341 27.31 -27.62 9.83
C ILE A 341 26.43 -26.88 10.84
N ASP A 342 27.05 -26.11 11.74
CA ASP A 342 26.37 -25.24 12.71
C ASP A 342 26.54 -23.78 12.29
N TYR A 343 25.40 -23.16 11.96
CA TYR A 343 25.32 -21.76 11.55
C TYR A 343 24.84 -20.81 12.65
N GLY A 344 24.76 -21.32 13.89
CA GLY A 344 24.35 -20.59 15.08
C GLY A 344 22.88 -20.23 15.09
N ILE A 345 22.53 -19.38 16.06
CA ILE A 345 21.16 -18.91 16.24
C ILE A 345 20.82 -17.93 15.09
N PRO A 346 19.80 -18.22 14.26
CA PRO A 346 19.41 -17.33 13.18
C PRO A 346 18.95 -15.98 13.72
N SER A 347 19.61 -14.90 13.30
CA SER A 347 19.23 -13.54 13.72
C SER A 347 17.92 -13.04 13.08
N ALA A 348 17.43 -13.75 12.06
CA ALA A 348 16.41 -13.24 11.16
C ALA A 348 15.31 -14.23 10.75
N LEU A 349 15.36 -15.53 11.11
CA LEU A 349 14.33 -16.49 10.66
C LEU A 349 12.95 -16.16 11.26
N SER A 350 11.96 -15.92 10.42
CA SER A 350 10.57 -15.66 10.83
C SER A 350 9.81 -16.98 10.82
N LEU A 351 9.14 -17.33 11.93
CA LEU A 351 8.47 -18.63 12.07
C LEU A 351 7.00 -18.64 11.63
N GLY A 352 6.57 -17.60 10.90
CA GLY A 352 5.24 -17.54 10.29
C GLY A 352 5.16 -18.38 9.02
N GLU A 353 6.16 -18.25 8.15
CA GLU A 353 6.27 -18.98 6.91
C GLU A 353 7.74 -19.30 6.64
N ILE A 354 8.01 -20.53 6.20
CA ILE A 354 9.36 -21.02 5.92
C ILE A 354 9.33 -21.81 4.63
N THR A 355 10.29 -21.57 3.74
CA THR A 355 10.58 -22.48 2.63
C THR A 355 12.00 -23.01 2.77
N ILE A 356 12.17 -24.32 2.64
CA ILE A 356 13.48 -24.99 2.56
C ILE A 356 13.52 -25.70 1.21
N SER A 357 14.59 -25.52 0.46
CA SER A 357 14.84 -26.17 -0.82
C SER A 357 16.25 -26.72 -0.83
N ALA A 358 16.45 -27.92 -1.34
CA ALA A 358 17.77 -28.51 -1.52
C ALA A 358 17.79 -29.51 -2.68
N TRP A 359 18.94 -29.63 -3.32
CA TRP A 359 19.29 -30.83 -4.08
C TRP A 359 19.92 -31.84 -3.13
N ILE A 360 19.42 -33.08 -3.17
CA ILE A 360 19.86 -34.17 -2.30
C ILE A 360 20.23 -35.40 -3.12
N LYS A 361 21.25 -36.12 -2.66
CA LYS A 361 21.70 -37.42 -3.16
C LYS A 361 22.03 -38.32 -1.97
N PRO A 362 21.01 -38.83 -1.26
CA PRO A 362 21.22 -39.62 -0.06
C PRO A 362 21.80 -41.00 -0.40
N SER A 363 22.80 -41.45 0.33
CA SER A 363 23.37 -42.79 0.19
C SER A 363 22.76 -43.81 1.15
N ASN A 364 22.06 -43.30 2.18
CA ASN A 364 21.31 -44.10 3.12
C ASN A 364 19.97 -43.43 3.42
N LEU A 365 18.89 -44.18 3.26
CA LEU A 365 17.53 -43.71 3.48
C LEU A 365 16.93 -44.26 4.77
N LYS A 366 17.58 -45.21 5.45
CA LYS A 366 17.01 -45.87 6.63
C LYS A 366 16.95 -44.91 7.82
N GLY A 367 15.76 -44.85 8.44
CA GLY A 367 15.46 -43.95 9.55
C GLY A 367 15.41 -42.48 9.11
N GLY A 368 15.42 -41.57 10.08
CA GLY A 368 15.44 -40.13 9.81
C GLY A 368 16.82 -39.65 9.36
N ARG A 369 16.84 -38.89 8.27
CA ARG A 369 18.02 -38.22 7.69
C ARG A 369 17.72 -36.74 7.54
N SER A 370 18.15 -35.95 8.53
CA SER A 370 17.83 -34.52 8.60
C SER A 370 18.70 -33.72 7.65
N ILE A 371 18.07 -33.11 6.64
CA ILE A 371 18.72 -32.19 5.72
C ILE A 371 19.07 -30.91 6.48
N VAL A 372 18.10 -30.39 7.23
CA VAL A 372 18.28 -29.22 8.09
C VAL A 372 17.33 -29.28 9.28
N GLY A 373 17.86 -28.98 10.47
CA GLY A 373 17.11 -28.89 11.71
C GLY A 373 17.39 -27.58 12.43
N MET A 374 16.39 -27.06 13.14
CA MET A 374 16.57 -25.91 14.00
C MET A 374 16.00 -26.23 15.37
N GLY A 375 16.78 -26.95 16.17
CA GLY A 375 16.39 -27.19 17.54
C GLY A 375 15.00 -27.83 17.70
N GLU A 376 14.28 -27.40 18.73
CA GLU A 376 12.90 -27.80 19.05
C GLU A 376 11.88 -27.06 18.16
N VAL A 377 12.32 -26.43 17.06
CA VAL A 377 11.44 -25.64 16.19
C VAL A 377 10.99 -26.44 14.98
N PHE A 378 11.93 -26.99 14.21
CA PHE A 378 11.60 -27.86 13.08
C PHE A 378 12.77 -28.78 12.68
N SER A 379 12.45 -29.84 11.94
CA SER A 379 13.42 -30.62 11.16
C SER A 379 12.81 -31.01 9.81
N ALA A 380 13.48 -30.62 8.72
CA ALA A 380 13.16 -31.08 7.37
C ALA A 380 14.06 -32.26 7.03
N LYS A 381 13.46 -33.42 6.81
CA LYS A 381 14.18 -34.70 6.71
C LYS A 381 13.58 -35.64 5.69
N VAL A 382 14.37 -36.63 5.32
CA VAL A 382 13.90 -37.83 4.63
C VAL A 382 13.82 -38.95 5.66
N PHE A 383 12.72 -39.70 5.71
CA PHE A 383 12.54 -40.82 6.63
C PHE A 383 12.15 -42.07 5.86
N ASP A 384 13.01 -43.09 5.82
CA ASP A 384 12.80 -44.30 5.01
C ASP A 384 12.47 -44.00 3.51
N GLY A 385 12.95 -42.86 3.01
CA GLY A 385 12.70 -42.38 1.64
C GLY A 385 11.56 -41.35 1.52
N ASP A 386 10.69 -41.22 2.52
CA ASP A 386 9.56 -40.30 2.50
C ASP A 386 9.96 -38.88 2.96
N LEU A 387 9.28 -37.86 2.43
CA LEU A 387 9.56 -36.48 2.81
C LEU A 387 8.84 -36.12 4.10
N HIS A 388 9.58 -35.78 5.15
CA HIS A 388 9.05 -35.47 6.47
C HIS A 388 9.41 -34.05 6.91
N PHE A 389 8.45 -33.37 7.54
CA PHE A 389 8.68 -32.11 8.23
C PHE A 389 8.19 -32.22 9.67
N THR A 390 9.13 -32.37 10.61
CA THR A 390 8.83 -32.51 12.03
C THR A 390 8.77 -31.14 12.67
N THR A 391 7.68 -30.89 13.40
CA THR A 391 7.55 -29.77 14.35
C THR A 391 7.54 -30.38 15.76
N PRO A 392 8.66 -30.35 16.49
CA PRO A 392 8.79 -31.01 17.79
C PRO A 392 7.66 -30.56 18.74
N ASP A 393 7.13 -31.51 19.53
CA ASP A 393 5.98 -31.32 20.44
C ASP A 393 4.66 -30.84 19.81
N ILE A 394 4.60 -30.74 18.47
CA ILE A 394 3.43 -30.28 17.73
C ILE A 394 2.91 -31.37 16.80
N MET A 395 3.69 -31.75 15.79
CA MET A 395 3.27 -32.72 14.76
C MET A 395 4.44 -33.19 13.90
N ASP A 396 4.43 -34.48 13.55
CA ASP A 396 5.21 -35.04 12.44
C ASP A 396 4.38 -35.03 11.16
N HIS A 397 4.79 -34.20 10.19
CA HIS A 397 4.14 -34.13 8.89
C HIS A 397 4.83 -35.12 7.95
N MET A 398 4.18 -36.26 7.69
CA MET A 398 4.73 -37.37 6.91
C MET A 398 4.08 -37.44 5.52
N ASN A 399 4.84 -37.20 4.46
CA ASN A 399 4.37 -37.33 3.09
C ASN A 399 4.94 -38.59 2.42
N ASP A 400 4.10 -39.61 2.29
CA ASP A 400 4.38 -40.92 1.69
C ASP A 400 4.00 -41.02 0.20
N SER A 401 3.53 -39.92 -0.40
CA SER A 401 3.08 -39.89 -1.79
C SER A 401 4.23 -39.98 -2.81
N VAL A 402 5.47 -39.72 -2.38
CA VAL A 402 6.68 -39.80 -3.20
C VAL A 402 7.84 -40.30 -2.34
N VAL A 403 8.63 -41.20 -2.91
CA VAL A 403 9.81 -41.80 -2.28
C VAL A 403 11.08 -41.32 -2.99
N VAL A 404 11.99 -40.71 -2.23
CA VAL A 404 13.35 -40.33 -2.64
C VAL A 404 14.17 -41.60 -2.92
N LYS A 405 15.11 -41.53 -3.86
CA LYS A 405 15.91 -42.68 -4.29
C LYS A 405 17.34 -42.51 -3.81
N GLY A 406 17.94 -43.60 -3.37
CA GLY A 406 19.35 -43.60 -3.00
C GLY A 406 20.24 -43.28 -4.19
N ASP A 407 21.34 -42.57 -3.94
CA ASP A 407 22.44 -42.31 -4.88
C ASP A 407 22.06 -41.59 -6.18
N THR A 408 20.91 -40.89 -6.21
CA THR A 408 20.49 -40.05 -7.34
C THR A 408 20.18 -38.63 -6.90
N TRP A 409 20.62 -37.63 -7.67
CA TRP A 409 20.26 -36.24 -7.40
C TRP A 409 18.77 -35.99 -7.61
N GLN A 410 18.14 -35.44 -6.59
CA GLN A 410 16.71 -35.13 -6.56
C GLN A 410 16.52 -33.79 -5.87
N HIS A 411 15.62 -32.97 -6.38
CA HIS A 411 15.26 -31.70 -5.76
C HIS A 411 14.08 -31.92 -4.82
N VAL A 412 14.21 -31.42 -3.59
CA VAL A 412 13.15 -31.45 -2.59
C VAL A 412 12.90 -30.06 -2.04
N ALA A 413 11.64 -29.75 -1.75
CA ALA A 413 11.31 -28.53 -1.02
C ALA A 413 10.15 -28.71 -0.04
N TYR A 414 10.24 -27.99 1.07
CA TYR A 414 9.27 -27.97 2.15
C TYR A 414 8.80 -26.53 2.33
N VAL A 415 7.51 -26.27 2.15
CA VAL A 415 6.91 -24.94 2.34
C VAL A 415 5.94 -25.01 3.51
N TYR A 416 6.38 -24.52 4.66
CA TYR A 416 5.59 -24.46 5.89
C TYR A 416 4.89 -23.09 6.00
N MET A 417 3.59 -23.12 6.30
CA MET A 417 2.78 -21.94 6.59
C MET A 417 2.01 -22.16 7.90
N ALA A 418 2.31 -21.34 8.91
CA ALA A 418 1.71 -21.47 10.24
C ALA A 418 0.18 -21.39 10.19
N ASN A 419 -0.49 -22.31 10.92
CA ASN A 419 -1.95 -22.43 10.99
C ASN A 419 -2.63 -22.65 9.62
N LYS A 420 -1.90 -23.14 8.63
CA LYS A 420 -2.40 -23.47 7.29
C LYS A 420 -1.98 -24.89 6.93
N GLU A 421 -0.84 -25.04 6.29
CA GLU A 421 -0.38 -26.32 5.74
C GLU A 421 1.15 -26.34 5.56
N VAL A 422 1.72 -27.55 5.52
CA VAL A 422 3.05 -27.85 4.96
C VAL A 422 2.83 -28.45 3.57
N LEU A 423 3.52 -27.89 2.59
CA LEU A 423 3.55 -28.40 1.22
C LEU A 423 4.90 -29.07 0.96
N PHE A 424 4.86 -30.24 0.35
CA PHE A 424 6.03 -31.01 -0.02
C PHE A 424 6.19 -30.98 -1.53
N TYR A 425 7.40 -30.74 -2.01
CA TYR A 425 7.73 -30.74 -3.44
C TYR A 425 8.85 -31.73 -3.71
N TYR A 426 8.74 -32.37 -4.87
CA TYR A 426 9.73 -33.30 -5.39
C TYR A 426 9.94 -33.02 -6.88
N ASN A 427 11.18 -32.72 -7.26
CA ASN A 427 11.58 -32.32 -8.62
C ASN A 427 10.67 -31.22 -9.20
N GLY A 428 10.52 -30.13 -8.45
CA GLY A 428 9.71 -28.96 -8.83
C GLY A 428 8.18 -29.16 -8.76
N LYS A 429 7.67 -30.37 -8.50
CA LYS A 429 6.23 -30.65 -8.48
C LYS A 429 5.69 -30.82 -7.06
N LEU A 430 4.47 -30.31 -6.81
CA LEU A 430 3.78 -30.51 -5.54
C LEU A 430 3.49 -32.01 -5.35
N ALA A 431 4.11 -32.61 -4.34
CA ALA A 431 4.00 -34.02 -3.97
C ALA A 431 2.90 -34.27 -2.93
N GLY A 432 2.69 -33.34 -1.99
CA GLY A 432 1.71 -33.49 -0.93
C GLY A 432 1.43 -32.20 -0.16
N ARG A 433 0.33 -32.20 0.58
CA ARG A 433 -0.08 -31.11 1.48
C ARG A 433 -0.65 -31.69 2.78
N LEU A 434 -0.24 -31.15 3.91
CA LEU A 434 -0.70 -31.57 5.23
C LEU A 434 -1.03 -30.33 6.08
N PRO A 435 -2.08 -30.35 6.91
CA PRO A 435 -2.39 -29.22 7.79
C PRO A 435 -1.24 -28.93 8.76
N ALA A 436 -1.01 -27.66 9.10
CA ALA A 436 0.11 -27.26 9.95
C ALA A 436 -0.32 -26.31 11.06
N SER A 437 0.20 -26.52 12.26
CA SER A 437 0.04 -25.63 13.41
C SER A 437 1.20 -24.66 13.54
N LYS A 438 0.99 -23.52 14.20
CA LYS A 438 2.05 -22.52 14.45
C LYS A 438 3.16 -23.06 15.37
N ILE A 439 4.41 -22.94 14.92
CA ILE A 439 5.64 -23.16 15.71
C ILE A 439 6.08 -21.90 16.48
N THR A 440 6.80 -22.09 17.59
CA THR A 440 7.23 -20.99 18.50
C THR A 440 8.71 -20.66 18.33
N VAL A 441 9.09 -19.41 18.60
CA VAL A 441 10.50 -18.95 18.51
C VAL A 441 11.34 -19.61 19.60
N SER A 442 12.47 -20.17 19.21
CA SER A 442 13.47 -20.73 20.11
C SER A 442 14.86 -20.20 19.74
N PRO A 443 15.71 -19.82 20.72
CA PRO A 443 17.08 -19.34 20.49
C PRO A 443 18.04 -20.50 20.21
N GLN A 444 17.67 -21.41 19.31
CA GLN A 444 18.43 -22.62 19.01
C GLN A 444 19.12 -22.50 17.65
N SER A 445 20.25 -23.19 17.50
CA SER A 445 21.06 -23.13 16.28
C SER A 445 20.37 -23.78 15.08
N LEU A 446 20.67 -23.26 13.89
CA LEU A 446 20.38 -23.95 12.64
C LEU A 446 21.51 -24.93 12.33
N LEU A 447 21.16 -26.21 12.22
CA LEU A 447 22.06 -27.32 11.93
C LEU A 447 21.74 -27.88 10.55
N ILE A 448 22.76 -28.01 9.69
CA ILE A 448 22.64 -28.63 8.37
C ILE A 448 23.27 -30.02 8.42
N GLY A 449 22.57 -31.02 7.91
CA GLY A 449 22.98 -32.42 7.94
C GLY A 449 22.69 -33.15 9.25
N THR A 450 21.98 -32.53 10.20
CA THR A 450 21.51 -33.18 11.43
C THR A 450 20.32 -32.43 12.07
N ASN A 451 19.84 -32.92 13.21
CA ASN A 451 18.85 -32.26 14.09
C ASN A 451 19.13 -32.61 15.57
N LEU A 452 18.19 -32.30 16.47
CA LEU A 452 18.33 -32.57 17.90
C LEU A 452 18.39 -34.05 18.31
N TRP A 453 17.99 -34.96 17.41
CA TRP A 453 17.91 -36.39 17.69
C TRP A 453 19.05 -37.19 17.03
N ASP A 454 20.13 -36.52 16.64
CA ASP A 454 21.28 -37.16 15.98
C ASP A 454 20.88 -37.92 14.70
N GLU A 455 19.85 -37.44 13.99
CA GLU A 455 19.43 -37.97 12.69
C GLU A 455 20.33 -37.43 11.57
N TYR A 456 21.59 -37.88 11.54
CA TYR A 456 22.60 -37.42 10.60
C TYR A 456 22.28 -37.78 9.15
N TYR A 457 22.37 -36.79 8.27
CA TYR A 457 22.28 -36.98 6.82
C TYR A 457 23.51 -37.73 6.30
N GLU A 458 23.31 -38.60 5.30
CA GLU A 458 24.36 -39.40 4.68
C GLU A 458 24.22 -39.29 3.15
N GLY A 459 25.22 -38.72 2.49
CA GLY A 459 25.24 -38.51 1.04
C GLY A 459 25.57 -37.08 0.62
N GLY A 460 25.30 -36.78 -0.65
CA GLY A 460 25.51 -35.45 -1.24
C GLY A 460 24.36 -34.50 -0.92
N LEU A 461 24.69 -33.25 -0.62
CA LEU A 461 23.77 -32.12 -0.45
C LEU A 461 24.30 -30.94 -1.25
N ASP A 462 23.41 -30.30 -2.00
CA ASP A 462 23.75 -29.16 -2.81
C ASP A 462 22.63 -28.12 -2.88
N ASP A 463 22.96 -26.86 -3.18
CA ASP A 463 22.03 -25.73 -3.27
C ASP A 463 20.96 -25.72 -2.16
N LEU A 464 21.41 -25.64 -0.90
CA LEU A 464 20.50 -25.48 0.23
C LEU A 464 20.09 -24.02 0.35
N LEU A 465 18.80 -23.75 0.12
CA LEU A 465 18.20 -22.43 0.27
C LEU A 465 17.08 -22.43 1.32
N ILE A 466 17.04 -21.39 2.15
CA ILE A 466 16.00 -21.22 3.19
C ILE A 466 15.47 -19.79 3.17
N TRP A 467 14.15 -19.64 3.05
CA TRP A 467 13.44 -18.35 3.02
C TRP A 467 12.52 -18.15 4.22
N ASN A 468 12.29 -16.88 4.57
CA ASN A 468 11.25 -16.42 5.49
C ASN A 468 9.89 -16.15 4.83
N ARG A 469 9.56 -16.93 3.81
CA ARG A 469 8.28 -16.78 3.10
C ARG A 469 7.89 -18.11 2.50
N ALA A 470 6.59 -18.29 2.28
CA ALA A 470 6.09 -19.39 1.49
C ALA A 470 6.29 -19.10 0.00
N LEU A 471 7.28 -19.75 -0.63
CA LEU A 471 7.46 -19.68 -2.09
C LEU A 471 6.23 -20.24 -2.79
N SER A 472 5.88 -19.68 -3.94
CA SER A 472 4.82 -20.18 -4.81
C SER A 472 5.28 -21.38 -5.65
N ASP A 473 4.33 -22.17 -6.17
CA ASP A 473 4.63 -23.35 -7.00
C ASP A 473 5.52 -23.00 -8.20
N LYS A 474 5.31 -21.81 -8.79
CA LYS A 474 6.13 -21.31 -9.90
C LYS A 474 7.56 -20.99 -9.49
N GLU A 475 7.76 -20.42 -8.32
CA GLU A 475 9.10 -20.13 -7.79
C GLU A 475 9.86 -21.41 -7.45
N ILE A 476 9.16 -22.45 -6.97
CA ILE A 476 9.75 -23.77 -6.73
C ILE A 476 10.20 -24.43 -8.05
N VAL A 477 9.37 -24.35 -9.10
CA VAL A 477 9.75 -24.83 -10.44
C VAL A 477 10.95 -24.03 -10.97
N GLU A 478 10.96 -22.72 -10.79
CA GLU A 478 12.06 -21.86 -11.24
C GLU A 478 13.39 -22.21 -10.56
N ILE A 479 13.37 -22.53 -9.25
CA ILE A 479 14.54 -23.07 -8.54
C ILE A 479 14.95 -24.42 -9.12
N TYR A 480 14.00 -25.35 -9.28
CA TYR A 480 14.30 -26.68 -9.80
C TYR A 480 14.94 -26.65 -11.20
N GLU A 481 14.47 -25.77 -12.09
CA GLU A 481 14.92 -25.73 -13.47
C GLU A 481 16.19 -24.89 -13.69
N ASN A 482 16.42 -23.83 -12.91
CA ASN A 482 17.38 -22.78 -13.29
C ASN A 482 18.29 -22.28 -12.14
N ILE A 483 18.41 -22.98 -11.02
CA ILE A 483 19.17 -22.47 -9.86
C ILE A 483 20.62 -22.07 -10.21
N ASP A 484 21.32 -22.83 -11.04
CA ASP A 484 22.71 -22.56 -11.47
C ASP A 484 22.81 -21.30 -12.36
N GLU A 485 21.80 -21.04 -13.19
CA GLU A 485 21.75 -19.82 -14.01
C GLU A 485 21.44 -18.59 -13.15
N LEU A 486 20.58 -18.76 -12.13
CA LEU A 486 20.16 -17.71 -11.21
C LEU A 486 21.31 -17.24 -10.30
N SER A 487 22.17 -18.16 -9.85
CA SER A 487 23.38 -17.83 -9.07
C SER A 487 24.43 -17.09 -9.92
N SER A 488 24.59 -17.46 -11.19
CA SER A 488 25.57 -16.80 -12.08
C SER A 488 25.18 -15.37 -12.50
N GLN A 489 23.89 -15.07 -12.67
CA GLN A 489 23.42 -13.73 -13.06
C GLN A 489 23.56 -12.67 -11.95
N SER A 490 23.58 -13.06 -10.67
CA SER A 490 23.82 -12.11 -9.58
C SER A 490 25.24 -11.56 -9.60
N ASP A 491 26.21 -12.39 -10.00
CA ASP A 491 27.64 -12.06 -9.97
C ASP A 491 28.11 -11.32 -11.24
N ALA A 492 27.35 -11.42 -12.35
CA ALA A 492 27.77 -10.95 -13.67
C ALA A 492 27.50 -9.45 -14.00
N ASN A 493 26.94 -8.65 -13.11
CA ASN A 493 26.50 -7.29 -13.46
C ASN A 493 27.45 -6.15 -13.10
N TRP A 494 28.58 -6.42 -12.43
CA TRP A 494 29.49 -5.35 -11.99
C TRP A 494 30.40 -4.81 -13.11
N PHE A 495 30.82 -5.65 -14.07
CA PHE A 495 31.75 -5.26 -15.14
C PHE A 495 31.14 -4.31 -16.18
N LEU A 496 29.81 -4.32 -16.36
CA LEU A 496 29.10 -3.36 -17.23
C LEU A 496 29.24 -1.90 -16.75
N TRP A 497 29.58 -1.68 -15.47
CA TRP A 497 29.81 -0.35 -14.90
C TRP A 497 31.27 0.08 -14.90
N VAL A 498 32.22 -0.84 -15.10
CA VAL A 498 33.67 -0.56 -15.10
C VAL A 498 34.08 0.18 -16.37
N ILE A 499 33.55 -0.22 -17.53
CA ILE A 499 33.90 0.40 -18.82
C ILE A 499 33.43 1.87 -18.89
N PRO A 500 32.19 2.22 -18.49
CA PRO A 500 31.77 3.61 -18.36
C PRO A 500 32.58 4.39 -17.31
N ALA A 501 32.93 3.78 -16.18
CA ALA A 501 33.72 4.41 -15.13
C ALA A 501 35.14 4.78 -15.62
N LEU A 502 35.79 3.90 -16.39
CA LEU A 502 37.10 4.18 -17.01
C LEU A 502 37.01 5.27 -18.08
N PHE A 503 35.91 5.34 -18.84
CA PHE A 503 35.65 6.44 -19.77
C PHE A 503 35.45 7.78 -19.04
N ILE A 504 34.74 7.79 -17.91
CA ILE A 504 34.55 8.99 -17.08
C ILE A 504 35.86 9.44 -16.42
N ILE A 505 36.72 8.50 -16.00
CA ILE A 505 38.04 8.81 -15.43
C ILE A 505 38.97 9.37 -16.51
N SER A 506 39.03 8.78 -17.70
CA SER A 506 39.89 9.27 -18.80
C SER A 506 39.46 10.65 -19.32
N SER A 507 38.15 10.87 -19.49
CA SER A 507 37.58 12.18 -19.86
C SER A 507 37.78 13.23 -18.76
N GLY A 508 37.71 12.82 -17.49
CA GLY A 508 38.05 13.65 -16.33
C GLY A 508 39.53 14.07 -16.31
N ILE A 509 40.45 13.15 -16.62
CA ILE A 509 41.89 13.43 -16.71
C ILE A 509 42.19 14.41 -17.85
N ILE A 510 41.58 14.23 -19.02
CA ILE A 510 41.71 15.15 -20.17
C ILE A 510 41.17 16.55 -19.81
N PHE A 511 40.06 16.63 -19.07
CA PHE A 511 39.48 17.88 -18.61
C PHE A 511 40.37 18.59 -17.56
N LEU A 512 41.02 17.84 -16.67
CA LEU A 512 41.95 18.37 -15.67
C LEU A 512 43.22 18.93 -16.30
N ILE A 513 43.80 18.24 -17.29
CA ILE A 513 44.99 18.71 -18.04
C ILE A 513 44.68 20.01 -18.81
N LYS A 514 43.46 20.15 -19.35
CA LYS A 514 43.01 21.41 -19.98
C LYS A 514 42.77 22.54 -18.97
N LYS A 515 42.39 22.21 -17.73
CA LYS A 515 42.09 23.19 -16.67
C LYS A 515 43.35 23.75 -16.00
N GLU A 516 44.43 22.99 -15.92
CA GLU A 516 45.72 23.44 -15.33
C GLU A 516 46.47 24.47 -16.19
N LYS A 517 46.28 24.48 -17.51
CA LYS A 517 46.91 25.50 -18.38
C LYS A 517 46.32 26.92 -18.25
N LEU A 518 45.24 27.12 -17.48
CA LEU A 518 44.49 28.39 -17.49
C LEU A 518 44.34 29.12 -16.14
N LYS A 519 44.85 28.64 -15.00
CA LYS A 519 44.70 29.38 -13.73
C LYS A 519 45.93 29.27 -12.83
N GLY A 520 46.55 30.44 -12.58
CA GLY A 520 47.67 30.66 -11.65
C GLY A 520 47.35 30.34 -10.19
N PRO A 521 48.33 30.51 -9.28
CA PRO A 521 48.46 29.66 -8.10
C PRO A 521 47.48 30.06 -7.00
N LYS A 522 46.80 29.07 -6.42
CA LYS A 522 46.08 29.22 -5.14
C LYS A 522 46.47 28.09 -4.19
N ARG A 523 46.83 28.53 -2.97
CA ARG A 523 47.14 27.76 -1.77
C ARG A 523 45.92 26.94 -1.31
N ASN A 524 46.16 25.70 -0.89
CA ASN A 524 45.19 24.86 -0.19
C ASN A 524 45.08 25.28 1.29
N PRO A 525 43.88 25.41 1.86
CA PRO A 525 43.67 25.26 3.29
C PRO A 525 43.34 23.80 3.62
N SER A 526 44.16 23.23 4.50
CA SER A 526 43.95 21.98 5.21
C SER A 526 42.73 22.11 6.14
N TYR A 527 41.80 21.14 6.13
CA TYR A 527 40.73 21.06 7.12
C TYR A 527 41.28 20.48 8.42
N SER A 528 41.42 21.32 9.45
CA SER A 528 41.62 20.91 10.83
C SER A 528 40.28 20.56 11.46
N GLN A 529 40.20 19.36 12.04
CA GLN A 529 39.12 18.93 12.93
C GLN A 529 39.00 19.92 14.10
N LYS A 530 37.94 20.73 14.14
CA LYS A 530 37.49 21.39 15.36
C LYS A 530 36.31 20.61 15.94
N GLN A 531 36.45 20.25 17.21
CA GLN A 531 35.48 19.53 18.04
C GLN A 531 34.07 20.14 17.92
N VAL A 532 33.10 19.29 17.56
CA VAL A 532 31.68 19.57 17.70
C VAL A 532 31.23 18.92 19.01
N LEU A 533 30.73 19.74 19.93
CA LEU A 533 30.29 19.34 21.26
C LEU A 533 29.01 18.48 21.19
N GLN A 534 29.04 17.34 21.88
CA GLN A 534 27.88 16.56 22.25
C GLN A 534 27.19 17.28 23.41
N ASP A 535 26.07 17.96 23.17
CA ASP A 535 25.04 18.22 24.18
C ASP A 535 23.79 18.82 23.50
N THR A 536 22.76 18.00 23.30
CA THR A 536 21.49 18.41 22.67
C THR A 536 20.54 19.18 23.60
N ALA A 537 21.00 19.65 24.76
CA ALA A 537 20.11 20.19 25.80
C ALA A 537 20.01 21.73 25.85
N ASN A 538 20.94 22.50 25.27
CA ASN A 538 20.91 23.97 25.37
C ASN A 538 21.36 24.64 24.06
N PHE A 539 20.42 24.89 23.15
CA PHE A 539 20.64 25.75 21.98
C PHE A 539 19.85 27.04 22.14
N THR A 540 20.55 28.15 22.35
CA THR A 540 20.01 29.52 22.31
C THR A 540 20.16 30.06 20.90
N PHE A 541 19.06 30.22 20.17
CA PHE A 541 19.04 30.87 18.86
C PHE A 541 18.87 32.39 19.02
N GLU A 542 19.71 33.19 18.38
CA GLU A 542 19.65 34.65 18.49
C GLU A 542 18.38 35.23 17.85
N LYS A 543 17.80 36.21 18.55
CA LYS A 543 16.66 37.02 18.11
C LYS A 543 17.14 38.10 17.14
N ASN A 544 16.94 37.90 15.84
CA ASN A 544 16.57 39.01 14.95
C ASN A 544 16.04 38.48 13.59
N PRO A 545 14.79 38.80 13.23
CA PRO A 545 14.27 38.58 11.89
C PRO A 545 14.89 39.64 10.95
N ILE A 546 14.80 39.43 9.63
CA ILE A 546 15.32 40.31 8.56
C ILE A 546 16.72 39.92 8.02
N SER A 547 16.89 38.62 7.75
CA SER A 547 17.10 38.13 6.37
C SER A 547 16.82 36.63 6.45
N LEU A 548 15.65 36.17 5.98
CA LEU A 548 15.14 34.81 6.23
C LEU A 548 15.99 33.76 5.50
N LYS A 549 17.17 33.48 6.05
CA LYS A 549 18.11 32.42 5.69
C LYS A 549 17.94 31.34 6.73
N GLY A 550 17.68 30.12 6.31
CA GLY A 550 17.36 29.04 7.22
C GLY A 550 16.32 28.08 6.66
N LEU A 551 15.86 27.22 7.55
CA LEU A 551 14.89 26.16 7.29
C LEU A 551 13.53 26.52 7.86
N PHE A 552 12.50 26.37 7.04
CA PHE A 552 11.10 26.58 7.41
C PHE A 552 10.31 25.31 7.14
N LEU A 553 9.55 24.87 8.14
CA LEU A 553 8.70 23.68 8.13
C LEU A 553 7.24 24.02 8.45
N PHE A 554 6.98 25.09 9.22
CA PHE A 554 5.64 25.62 9.42
C PHE A 554 5.17 26.35 8.15
N GLY A 555 3.93 26.10 7.73
CA GLY A 555 3.37 26.64 6.48
C GLY A 555 3.93 26.01 5.20
N GLY A 556 4.92 25.11 5.30
CA GLY A 556 5.47 24.35 4.17
C GLY A 556 6.99 24.26 4.21
N PHE A 557 7.55 23.30 3.45
CA PHE A 557 8.99 23.11 3.38
C PHE A 557 9.67 24.21 2.56
N LYS A 558 10.58 24.99 3.17
CA LYS A 558 11.42 25.98 2.49
C LYS A 558 12.83 25.99 3.07
N LEU A 559 13.85 26.06 2.20
CA LEU A 559 15.26 26.15 2.62
C LEU A 559 15.98 27.27 1.87
N ILE A 560 16.49 28.26 2.60
CA ILE A 560 17.25 29.38 2.06
C ILE A 560 18.67 29.34 2.65
N ASN A 561 19.70 29.31 1.80
CA ASN A 561 21.09 29.24 2.28
C ASN A 561 21.62 30.61 2.77
N ARG A 562 22.85 30.64 3.31
CA ARG A 562 23.50 31.88 3.79
C ARG A 562 23.61 32.98 2.73
N ASN A 563 23.59 32.62 1.46
CA ASN A 563 23.66 33.55 0.32
C ASN A 563 22.28 34.06 -0.12
N GLY A 564 21.19 33.69 0.58
CA GLY A 564 19.83 34.10 0.22
C GLY A 564 19.25 33.33 -0.97
N LYS A 565 19.91 32.27 -1.45
CA LYS A 565 19.40 31.43 -2.53
C LYS A 565 18.40 30.41 -1.97
N ASP A 566 17.21 30.38 -2.57
CA ASP A 566 16.20 29.36 -2.30
C ASP A 566 16.62 28.02 -2.91
N LEU A 567 16.79 27.00 -2.07
CA LEU A 567 17.17 25.64 -2.44
C LEU A 567 15.98 24.67 -2.43
N THR A 568 14.76 25.14 -2.14
CA THR A 568 13.56 24.31 -1.95
C THR A 568 13.27 23.39 -3.14
N THR A 569 13.50 23.89 -4.36
CA THR A 569 13.31 23.14 -5.62
C THR A 569 14.45 22.19 -5.96
N SER A 570 15.61 22.31 -5.28
CA SER A 570 16.76 21.41 -5.47
C SER A 570 16.53 20.01 -4.88
N PHE A 571 15.53 19.87 -4.00
CA PHE A 571 15.10 18.60 -3.42
C PHE A 571 14.03 17.95 -4.31
N SER A 572 14.31 16.75 -4.86
CA SER A 572 13.24 15.91 -5.41
C SER A 572 12.30 15.45 -4.29
N PRO A 573 11.07 14.98 -4.62
CA PRO A 573 10.10 14.54 -3.61
C PRO A 573 10.71 13.60 -2.57
N LYS A 574 11.45 12.57 -3.01
CA LYS A 574 12.07 11.59 -2.11
C LYS A 574 13.23 12.15 -1.26
N ARG A 575 13.99 13.10 -1.79
CA ARG A 575 15.05 13.79 -1.02
C ARG A 575 14.48 14.71 0.03
N ARG A 576 13.37 15.40 -0.30
CA ARG A 576 12.64 16.25 0.63
C ARG A 576 12.08 15.41 1.78
N GLU A 577 11.46 14.27 1.47
CA GLU A 577 10.96 13.31 2.46
C GLU A 577 12.08 12.82 3.40
N LEU A 578 13.21 12.34 2.85
CA LEU A 578 14.36 11.90 3.66
C LEU A 578 14.90 13.00 4.57
N PHE A 579 15.02 14.22 4.05
CA PHE A 579 15.54 15.34 4.82
C PHE A 579 14.59 15.74 5.96
N VAL A 580 13.28 15.82 5.68
CA VAL A 580 12.27 16.09 6.71
C VAL A 580 12.27 14.98 7.78
N LEU A 581 12.35 13.71 7.37
CA LEU A 581 12.43 12.58 8.30
C LEU A 581 13.61 12.72 9.25
N LEU A 582 14.80 12.99 8.69
CA LEU A 582 16.03 13.21 9.46
C LEU A 582 15.87 14.34 10.49
N ILE A 583 15.29 15.47 10.09
CA ILE A 583 15.09 16.62 10.97
C ILE A 583 14.11 16.29 12.10
N LEU A 584 12.92 15.76 11.78
CA LEU A 584 11.89 15.48 12.77
C LEU A 584 12.34 14.44 13.80
N PHE A 585 13.02 13.38 13.35
CA PHE A 585 13.59 12.38 14.26
C PHE A 585 14.77 12.91 15.07
N THR A 586 15.60 13.79 14.50
CA THR A 586 16.67 14.44 15.27
C THR A 586 16.11 15.30 16.39
N LEU A 587 15.13 16.15 16.09
CA LEU A 587 14.56 17.09 17.05
C LEU A 587 13.72 16.39 18.13
N LYS A 588 13.07 15.27 17.80
CA LYS A 588 12.18 14.54 18.73
C LYS A 588 12.85 13.39 19.46
N TYR A 589 13.67 12.60 18.76
CA TYR A 589 14.23 11.33 19.25
C TYR A 589 15.76 11.30 19.26
N LYS A 590 16.42 12.47 19.08
CA LYS A 590 17.88 12.62 18.97
C LYS A 590 18.50 11.97 17.72
N GLY A 591 17.71 11.39 16.83
CA GLY A 591 18.18 10.80 15.57
C GLY A 591 17.33 9.61 15.11
N ILE A 592 17.74 8.97 14.02
CA ILE A 592 17.06 7.79 13.46
C ILE A 592 18.06 6.71 13.06
N THR A 593 17.76 5.44 13.36
CA THR A 593 18.62 4.32 12.94
C THR A 593 18.55 4.12 11.43
N SER A 594 19.62 3.56 10.86
CA SER A 594 19.65 3.14 9.45
C SER A 594 18.47 2.24 9.08
N LYS A 595 18.11 1.29 9.96
CA LYS A 595 16.98 0.36 9.78
C LYS A 595 15.65 1.13 9.74
N LYS A 596 15.34 1.89 10.79
CA LYS A 596 14.07 2.63 10.89
C LYS A 596 13.90 3.64 9.75
N MET A 597 14.97 4.31 9.34
CA MET A 597 14.94 5.21 8.18
C MET A 597 14.61 4.45 6.90
N SER A 598 15.21 3.29 6.70
CA SER A 598 14.97 2.46 5.53
C SER A 598 13.56 1.88 5.51
N ASP A 599 13.06 1.42 6.65
CA ASP A 599 11.70 0.90 6.78
C ASP A 599 10.66 1.97 6.45
N ILE A 600 10.90 3.23 6.83
CA ILE A 600 9.98 4.35 6.57
C ILE A 600 10.06 4.80 5.10
N LEU A 601 11.26 5.03 4.56
CA LEU A 601 11.42 5.65 3.24
C LEU A 601 11.40 4.65 2.09
N TRP A 602 11.94 3.46 2.30
CA TRP A 602 12.04 2.44 1.26
C TRP A 602 11.38 1.15 1.73
N ALA A 603 10.21 1.30 2.37
CA ALA A 603 9.32 0.18 2.66
C ALA A 603 9.18 -0.72 1.41
N GLY A 604 9.44 -2.02 1.56
CA GLY A 604 9.37 -2.99 0.47
C GLY A 604 10.56 -3.03 -0.49
N HIS A 605 11.65 -2.31 -0.24
CA HIS A 605 12.92 -2.55 -0.95
C HIS A 605 13.75 -3.60 -0.22
N SER A 606 14.59 -4.36 -0.93
CA SER A 606 15.58 -5.25 -0.29
C SER A 606 16.51 -4.45 0.62
N PHE A 607 17.13 -5.11 1.60
CA PHE A 607 18.05 -4.44 2.52
C PHE A 607 19.18 -3.72 1.77
N GLU A 608 19.78 -4.36 0.76
CA GLU A 608 20.81 -3.74 -0.09
C GLU A 608 20.25 -2.63 -0.96
N GLY A 609 19.07 -2.81 -1.56
CA GLY A 609 18.40 -1.78 -2.36
C GLY A 609 18.12 -0.52 -1.54
N ALA A 610 17.58 -0.69 -0.33
CA ALA A 610 17.34 0.37 0.61
C ALA A 610 18.66 1.01 1.10
N LYS A 611 19.72 0.22 1.35
CA LYS A 611 21.05 0.71 1.75
C LYS A 611 21.71 1.52 0.64
N ASN A 612 21.64 1.07 -0.61
CA ASN A 612 22.22 1.74 -1.78
C ASN A 612 21.47 3.02 -2.12
N ASN A 613 20.13 2.96 -2.09
CA ASN A 613 19.29 4.15 -2.24
C ASN A 613 19.55 5.15 -1.12
N ARG A 614 19.58 4.72 0.14
CA ARG A 614 19.91 5.58 1.29
C ARG A 614 21.26 6.25 1.11
N SER A 615 22.31 5.48 0.80
CA SER A 615 23.66 6.00 0.61
C SER A 615 23.71 7.06 -0.50
N THR A 616 23.02 6.80 -1.61
CA THR A 616 22.93 7.71 -2.75
C THR A 616 22.16 8.98 -2.40
N GLN A 617 20.99 8.87 -1.76
CA GLN A 617 20.17 10.02 -1.39
C GLN A 617 20.85 10.87 -0.32
N ILE A 618 21.52 10.26 0.66
CA ILE A 618 22.30 10.98 1.68
C ILE A 618 23.48 11.72 1.03
N LYS A 619 24.19 11.09 0.09
CA LYS A 619 25.26 11.77 -0.67
C LYS A 619 24.74 13.00 -1.40
N ARG A 620 23.63 12.88 -2.14
CA ARG A 620 23.00 14.00 -2.84
C ARG A 620 22.48 15.08 -1.90
N LEU A 621 21.94 14.71 -0.76
CA LEU A 621 21.55 15.67 0.28
C LEU A 621 22.76 16.43 0.81
N ARG A 622 23.87 15.75 1.12
CA ARG A 622 25.11 16.41 1.54
C ARG A 622 25.62 17.42 0.48
N GLU A 623 25.51 17.10 -0.81
CA GLU A 623 25.86 18.03 -1.90
C GLU A 623 24.97 19.29 -1.91
N ILE A 624 23.68 19.16 -1.63
CA ILE A 624 22.76 20.32 -1.53
C ILE A 624 23.09 21.15 -0.29
N LEU A 625 23.28 20.50 0.86
CA LEU A 625 23.55 21.17 2.13
C LEU A 625 24.94 21.83 2.17
N ALA A 626 25.91 21.31 1.43
CA ALA A 626 27.22 21.93 1.26
C ALA A 626 27.18 23.32 0.60
N GLN A 627 26.05 23.74 0.01
CA GLN A 627 25.86 25.08 -0.57
C GLN A 627 25.63 26.16 0.50
N GLN A 628 26.45 26.15 1.56
CA GLN A 628 26.43 27.12 2.67
C GLN A 628 25.07 27.21 3.38
N THR A 629 24.42 26.07 3.61
CA THR A 629 23.20 26.02 4.43
C THR A 629 23.49 26.04 5.92
N GLY A 630 24.72 25.69 6.34
CA GLY A 630 25.10 25.50 7.74
C GLY A 630 24.40 24.32 8.42
N ILE A 631 23.86 23.38 7.62
CA ILE A 631 23.20 22.16 8.08
C ILE A 631 24.05 20.97 7.62
N ALA A 632 24.36 20.04 8.52
CA ALA A 632 25.15 18.85 8.22
C ALA A 632 24.42 17.57 8.63
N ILE A 633 24.65 16.49 7.88
CA ILE A 633 24.15 15.14 8.22
C ILE A 633 25.28 14.36 8.89
N THR A 634 25.14 14.08 10.18
CA THR A 634 26.06 13.26 10.97
C THR A 634 25.53 11.85 11.16
N TYR A 635 26.43 10.92 11.44
CA TYR A 635 26.11 9.57 11.84
C TYR A 635 26.98 9.21 13.04
N ASP A 636 26.39 9.17 14.21
CA ASP A 636 27.05 8.90 15.49
C ASP A 636 26.10 8.09 16.39
N ASP A 637 26.65 7.25 17.26
CA ASP A 637 25.89 6.31 18.12
C ASP A 637 24.83 5.49 17.37
N LYS A 638 25.19 5.03 16.16
CA LYS A 638 24.32 4.29 15.23
C LYS A 638 23.07 5.05 14.76
N LEU A 639 22.98 6.36 15.01
CA LEU A 639 21.87 7.23 14.64
C LEU A 639 22.32 8.26 13.60
N TRP A 640 21.49 8.44 12.58
CA TRP A 640 21.58 9.56 11.66
C TRP A 640 20.95 10.79 12.28
N LYS A 641 21.67 11.91 12.23
CA LYS A 641 21.27 13.18 12.86
C LYS A 641 21.50 14.36 11.93
N ILE A 642 20.78 15.43 12.20
CA ILE A 642 21.02 16.75 11.61
C ILE A 642 21.72 17.63 12.64
N ALA A 643 22.88 18.16 12.27
CA ALA A 643 23.58 19.18 13.03
C ALA A 643 23.36 20.54 12.39
N PHE A 644 23.06 21.55 13.22
CA PHE A 644 22.95 22.95 12.82
C PHE A 644 24.17 23.72 13.31
N GLU A 645 24.74 24.57 12.45
CA GLU A 645 25.67 25.62 12.89
C GLU A 645 24.92 26.69 13.71
N LYS A 646 25.61 27.37 14.63
CA LYS A 646 25.00 28.22 15.68
C LYS A 646 24.11 29.36 15.16
N ASP A 647 24.32 29.79 13.92
CA ASP A 647 23.68 30.93 13.26
C ASP A 647 22.58 30.52 12.27
N ILE A 648 22.21 29.24 12.19
CA ILE A 648 21.17 28.78 11.25
C ILE A 648 19.80 28.78 11.91
N TYR A 649 18.88 29.54 11.31
CA TYR A 649 17.48 29.56 11.73
C TYR A 649 16.74 28.29 11.29
N CYS A 650 16.00 27.69 12.22
CA CYS A 650 15.06 26.59 11.95
C CYS A 650 13.81 26.83 12.81
N ASP A 651 12.68 27.12 12.16
CA ASP A 651 11.43 27.50 12.84
C ASP A 651 10.95 26.46 13.86
N LEU A 652 10.98 25.17 13.51
CA LEU A 652 10.60 24.08 14.40
C LEU A 652 11.61 23.88 15.55
N ALA A 653 12.90 24.08 15.30
CA ALA A 653 13.92 23.99 16.35
C ALA A 653 13.76 25.13 17.38
N VAL A 654 13.49 26.35 16.88
CA VAL A 654 13.20 27.52 17.71
C VAL A 654 11.93 27.32 18.54
N TYR A 655 10.87 26.76 17.95
CA TYR A 655 9.67 26.38 18.71
C TYR A 655 10.00 25.40 19.85
N ARG A 656 10.76 24.34 19.56
CA ARG A 656 11.13 23.31 20.56
C ARG A 656 12.00 23.89 21.69
N SER A 657 12.98 24.76 21.38
CA SER A 657 13.80 25.42 22.41
C SER A 657 12.96 26.32 23.32
N ASN A 658 12.02 27.08 22.74
CA ASN A 658 11.14 27.96 23.51
C ASN A 658 10.20 27.15 24.44
N LYS A 659 9.73 25.98 24.01
CA LYS A 659 8.91 25.08 24.84
C LYS A 659 9.68 24.48 26.02
N VAL A 660 10.92 24.02 25.79
CA VAL A 660 11.76 23.47 26.87
C VAL A 660 11.98 24.51 27.97
N ASN A 661 12.27 25.76 27.59
CA ASN A 661 12.43 26.85 28.55
C ASN A 661 11.15 27.15 29.35
N ASN A 662 9.96 26.88 28.80
CA ASN A 662 8.69 27.06 29.49
C ASN A 662 8.40 25.98 30.55
N SER A 663 8.96 24.77 30.38
CA SER A 663 8.74 23.65 31.31
C SER A 663 9.52 23.75 32.64
N LEU A 664 10.43 24.71 32.74
CA LEU A 664 11.28 24.95 33.92
C LEU A 664 10.72 26.13 34.75
N GLY A 665 9.63 25.91 35.49
CA GLY A 665 9.19 26.81 36.58
C GLY A 665 9.17 28.32 36.27
N ALA A 666 8.73 28.71 35.07
CA ALA A 666 8.82 30.07 34.56
C ALA A 666 7.83 31.03 35.28
N SER A 667 8.27 32.27 35.58
CA SER A 667 7.39 33.32 36.11
C SER A 667 6.35 33.76 35.06
N GLN A 668 5.28 34.46 35.46
CA GLN A 668 4.29 35.00 34.51
C GLN A 668 4.91 35.91 33.42
N VAL A 669 5.95 36.68 33.77
CA VAL A 669 6.68 37.56 32.83
C VAL A 669 7.48 36.72 31.83
N ASP A 670 8.07 35.61 32.28
CA ASP A 670 8.79 34.69 31.40
C ASP A 670 7.83 33.95 30.45
N GLN A 671 6.66 33.54 30.93
CA GLN A 671 5.61 32.92 30.11
C GLN A 671 5.13 33.86 28.99
N LYS A 672 4.90 35.15 29.32
CA LYS A 672 4.55 36.18 28.33
C LYS A 672 5.66 36.33 27.27
N ASN A 673 6.90 36.51 27.71
CA ASN A 673 8.04 36.69 26.81
C ASN A 673 8.28 35.48 25.90
N ILE A 674 8.10 34.25 26.41
CA ILE A 674 8.21 33.02 25.62
C ILE A 674 7.13 32.98 24.55
N LEU A 675 5.89 33.30 24.92
CA LEU A 675 4.76 33.32 23.99
C LEU A 675 4.93 34.37 22.89
N GLU A 676 5.34 35.59 23.23
CA GLU A 676 5.62 36.64 22.24
C GLU A 676 6.73 36.19 21.26
N ASN A 677 7.79 35.54 21.75
CA ASN A 677 8.83 34.98 20.88
C ASN A 677 8.32 33.86 19.96
N MET A 678 7.31 33.09 20.39
CA MET A 678 6.69 32.07 19.55
C MET A 678 5.79 32.68 18.48
N LEU A 679 5.03 33.72 18.81
CA LEU A 679 4.18 34.43 17.84
C LEU A 679 4.98 35.15 16.74
N GLU A 680 6.28 35.35 16.96
CA GLU A 680 7.23 35.85 15.97
C GLU A 680 7.85 34.76 15.08
N ILE A 681 7.53 33.47 15.31
CA ILE A 681 7.95 32.38 14.41
C ILE A 681 7.18 32.52 13.08
N PRO A 682 7.89 32.70 11.94
CA PRO A 682 7.25 32.85 10.64
C PRO A 682 6.37 31.65 10.30
N HIS A 683 5.15 31.92 9.85
CA HIS A 683 4.19 30.91 9.40
C HIS A 683 3.79 29.87 10.45
N LEU A 684 4.00 30.14 11.74
CA LEU A 684 3.54 29.27 12.83
C LEU A 684 2.06 28.90 12.61
N GLY A 685 1.77 27.60 12.57
CA GLY A 685 0.51 27.04 12.06
C GLY A 685 0.69 25.58 11.71
N LEU A 686 0.03 25.08 10.66
CA LEU A 686 0.17 23.68 10.24
C LEU A 686 1.61 23.35 9.85
N LEU A 687 2.12 22.23 10.39
CA LEU A 687 3.41 21.68 10.01
C LEU A 687 3.30 21.01 8.63
N LEU A 688 4.11 21.46 7.67
CA LEU A 688 4.23 20.84 6.35
C LEU A 688 2.88 20.49 5.68
N PRO A 689 1.95 21.46 5.52
CA PRO A 689 0.59 21.21 5.04
C PRO A 689 0.57 20.60 3.63
N ASN A 690 1.59 20.87 2.81
CA ASN A 690 1.68 20.42 1.42
C ASN A 690 2.39 19.06 1.26
N MET A 691 2.56 18.29 2.33
CA MET A 691 3.27 16.99 2.31
C MET A 691 2.40 15.92 2.99
N GLU A 692 1.93 14.94 2.23
CA GLU A 692 1.00 13.89 2.68
C GLU A 692 1.71 12.54 2.77
N TYR A 693 2.45 12.32 3.86
CA TYR A 693 3.11 11.04 4.15
C TYR A 693 2.52 10.43 5.41
N GLU A 694 2.18 9.14 5.36
CA GLU A 694 1.53 8.44 6.49
C GLU A 694 2.33 8.52 7.79
N TRP A 695 3.65 8.35 7.73
CA TRP A 695 4.52 8.44 8.92
C TRP A 695 4.61 9.86 9.49
N LEU A 696 4.32 10.88 8.68
CA LEU A 696 4.42 12.29 9.05
C LEU A 696 3.18 12.75 9.84
N ASP A 697 2.02 12.11 9.63
CA ASP A 697 0.75 12.50 10.26
C ASP A 697 0.81 12.42 11.79
N ILE A 698 1.52 11.42 12.34
CA ILE A 698 1.76 11.31 13.78
C ILE A 698 2.51 12.54 14.31
N PHE A 699 3.55 13.00 13.60
CA PHE A 699 4.31 14.19 14.00
C PHE A 699 3.47 15.47 13.86
N LYS A 700 2.67 15.58 12.80
CA LYS A 700 1.77 16.73 12.60
C LYS A 700 0.72 16.80 13.70
N SER A 701 0.01 15.69 13.96
CA SER A 701 -1.04 15.62 14.98
C SER A 701 -0.49 15.96 16.36
N GLN A 702 0.63 15.34 16.75
CA GLN A 702 1.24 15.59 18.06
C GLN A 702 1.72 17.03 18.18
N LEU A 703 2.34 17.59 17.14
CA LEU A 703 2.77 19.00 17.20
C LEU A 703 1.58 19.96 17.25
N THR A 704 0.51 19.69 16.50
CA THR A 704 -0.74 20.47 16.54
C THR A 704 -1.33 20.47 17.95
N GLU A 705 -1.46 19.28 18.55
CA GLU A 705 -1.94 19.12 19.93
C GLU A 705 -1.02 19.85 20.92
N GLU A 706 0.30 19.65 20.83
CA GLU A 706 1.29 20.32 21.65
C GLU A 706 1.25 21.87 21.56
N VAL A 707 0.91 22.41 20.39
CA VAL A 707 0.75 23.86 20.19
C VAL A 707 -0.58 24.34 20.75
N LEU A 708 -1.68 23.62 20.51
CA LEU A 708 -3.01 23.97 21.01
C LEU A 708 -3.09 23.93 22.54
N GLU A 709 -2.54 22.89 23.18
CA GLU A 709 -2.43 22.78 24.64
C GLU A 709 -1.75 23.99 25.29
N MET A 710 -0.84 24.64 24.55
CA MET A 710 -0.14 25.83 25.01
C MET A 710 -0.93 27.11 24.76
N LEU A 711 -1.55 27.24 23.58
CA LEU A 711 -2.20 28.49 23.16
C LEU A 711 -3.60 28.66 23.75
N ILE A 712 -4.39 27.58 23.86
CA ILE A 712 -5.78 27.62 24.33
C ILE A 712 -5.89 28.17 25.78
N PRO A 713 -5.06 27.77 26.75
CA PRO A 713 -5.15 28.33 28.11
C PRO A 713 -4.89 29.85 28.16
N VAL A 714 -4.02 30.37 27.29
CA VAL A 714 -3.74 31.81 27.21
C VAL A 714 -4.93 32.56 26.61
N LEU A 715 -5.58 31.93 25.62
CA LEU A 715 -6.79 32.45 25.01
C LEU A 715 -7.96 32.48 26.00
N ASN A 716 -8.13 31.45 26.85
CA ASN A 716 -9.31 31.31 27.71
C ASN A 716 -9.26 32.04 29.05
N HIS A 717 -8.07 32.34 29.60
CA HIS A 717 -7.96 32.78 31.00
C HIS A 717 -7.42 34.20 31.22
N ASN A 718 -6.16 34.48 30.88
CA ASN A 718 -5.48 35.71 31.35
C ASN A 718 -4.86 36.57 30.24
N HIS A 719 -4.89 36.12 28.98
CA HIS A 719 -4.22 36.73 27.82
C HIS A 719 -2.74 37.11 28.00
N LEU A 720 -2.15 36.80 29.17
CA LEU A 720 -0.82 37.19 29.65
C LEU A 720 -0.46 38.67 29.39
N GLY A 721 -1.46 39.56 29.32
CA GLY A 721 -1.25 40.97 28.96
C GLY A 721 -0.66 41.19 27.57
N LEU A 722 -0.93 40.30 26.61
CA LEU A 722 -0.59 40.47 25.19
C LEU A 722 -1.28 41.70 24.61
N ASP A 723 -0.62 42.37 23.67
CA ASP A 723 -1.24 43.44 22.89
C ASP A 723 -2.26 42.89 21.88
N LYS A 724 -3.13 43.76 21.35
CA LYS A 724 -4.20 43.36 20.42
C LYS A 724 -3.65 42.68 19.17
N ALA A 725 -2.51 43.13 18.66
CA ALA A 725 -1.88 42.56 17.48
C ALA A 725 -1.40 41.11 17.72
N SER A 726 -0.78 40.85 18.87
CA SER A 726 -0.34 39.51 19.26
C SER A 726 -1.50 38.59 19.57
N LEU A 727 -2.57 39.11 20.20
CA LEU A 727 -3.79 38.33 20.43
C LEU A 727 -4.50 37.96 19.12
N LEU A 728 -4.51 38.87 18.13
CA LEU A 728 -5.01 38.57 16.79
C LEU A 728 -4.14 37.55 16.04
N LYS A 729 -2.81 37.63 16.16
CA LYS A 729 -1.89 36.59 15.64
C LYS A 729 -2.19 35.24 16.28
N LEU A 730 -2.37 35.19 17.60
CA LEU A 730 -2.67 33.97 18.36
C LEU A 730 -3.97 33.33 17.88
N THR A 731 -5.06 34.10 17.76
CA THR A 731 -6.35 33.58 17.26
C THR A 731 -6.23 33.04 15.84
N ASN A 732 -5.46 33.68 14.95
CA ASN A 732 -5.22 33.17 13.60
C ASN A 732 -4.46 31.83 13.59
N ILE A 733 -3.49 31.66 14.49
CA ILE A 733 -2.74 30.41 14.62
C ILE A 733 -3.65 29.30 15.14
N VAL A 734 -4.42 29.56 16.21
CA VAL A 734 -5.39 28.60 16.75
C VAL A 734 -6.38 28.20 15.68
N PHE A 735 -6.93 29.14 14.90
CA PHE A 735 -7.84 28.82 13.81
C PHE A 735 -7.24 28.02 12.66
N ALA A 736 -5.95 28.22 12.37
CA ALA A 736 -5.27 27.42 11.36
C ALA A 736 -5.07 25.97 11.81
N LEU A 737 -5.00 25.72 13.12
CA LEU A 737 -4.77 24.41 13.73
C LEU A 737 -6.08 23.70 14.09
N ASP A 738 -7.05 24.44 14.60
CA ASP A 738 -8.40 24.02 14.99
C ASP A 738 -9.42 25.03 14.44
N PRO A 739 -9.93 24.81 13.21
CA PRO A 739 -10.87 25.71 12.56
C PRO A 739 -12.22 25.85 13.27
N LEU A 740 -12.55 24.91 14.19
CA LEU A 740 -13.81 24.89 14.94
C LEU A 740 -13.61 25.27 16.41
N ASN A 741 -12.56 26.06 16.69
CA ASN A 741 -12.29 26.57 18.03
C ASN A 741 -13.18 27.78 18.36
N GLU A 742 -14.23 27.57 19.16
CA GLU A 742 -15.18 28.62 19.54
C GLU A 742 -14.55 29.79 20.34
N PRO A 743 -13.65 29.57 21.33
CA PRO A 743 -12.98 30.68 21.99
C PRO A 743 -12.15 31.54 21.03
N ALA A 744 -11.50 30.93 20.04
CA ALA A 744 -10.75 31.69 19.03
C ALA A 744 -11.67 32.54 18.14
N LEU A 745 -12.89 32.05 17.86
CA LEU A 745 -13.93 32.79 17.14
C LEU A 745 -14.35 34.04 17.90
N GLU A 746 -14.67 33.89 19.18
CA GLU A 746 -15.11 34.99 20.02
C GLU A 746 -14.05 36.10 20.07
N HIS A 747 -12.81 35.75 20.41
CA HIS A 747 -11.73 36.73 20.50
C HIS A 747 -11.42 37.39 19.15
N LYS A 748 -11.45 36.65 18.04
CA LYS A 748 -11.18 37.20 16.71
C LYS A 748 -12.27 38.17 16.26
N ILE A 749 -13.55 37.84 16.48
CA ILE A 749 -14.68 38.71 16.13
C ILE A 749 -14.60 40.01 16.93
N ARG A 750 -14.40 39.91 18.26
CA ARG A 750 -14.26 41.09 19.15
C ARG A 750 -13.12 42.01 18.69
N LEU A 751 -11.94 41.45 18.43
CA LEU A 751 -10.78 42.21 17.96
C LEU A 751 -11.03 42.89 16.60
N LEU A 752 -11.66 42.20 15.65
CA LEU A 752 -11.98 42.76 14.34
C LEU A 752 -13.00 43.91 14.41
N ILE A 753 -13.97 43.82 15.32
CA ILE A 753 -14.96 44.87 15.56
C ILE A 753 -14.29 46.09 16.19
N GLU A 754 -13.41 45.88 17.19
CA GLU A 754 -12.64 46.96 17.80
C GLU A 754 -11.71 47.68 16.81
N GLU A 755 -11.22 46.98 15.78
CA GLU A 755 -10.45 47.58 14.66
C GLU A 755 -11.34 48.23 13.58
N GLY A 756 -12.67 48.23 13.74
CA GLY A 756 -13.63 48.77 12.77
C GLY A 756 -13.82 47.90 11.51
N LYS A 757 -13.32 46.65 11.51
CA LYS A 757 -13.38 45.71 10.38
C LYS A 757 -14.64 44.83 10.44
N HIS A 758 -15.81 45.45 10.55
CA HIS A 758 -17.10 44.76 10.73
C HIS A 758 -17.41 43.72 9.64
N THR A 759 -17.09 44.01 8.37
CA THR A 759 -17.28 43.08 7.26
C THR A 759 -16.44 41.81 7.44
N LEU A 760 -15.19 41.94 7.87
CA LEU A 760 -14.29 40.80 8.07
C LEU A 760 -14.71 39.96 9.28
N ALA A 761 -15.23 40.60 10.34
CA ALA A 761 -15.79 39.91 11.49
C ALA A 761 -17.00 39.04 11.09
N LYS A 762 -17.93 39.61 10.31
CA LYS A 762 -19.10 38.88 9.80
C LYS A 762 -18.71 37.72 8.90
N THR A 763 -17.81 37.94 7.94
CA THR A 763 -17.33 36.86 7.05
C THR A 763 -16.59 35.76 7.83
N THR A 764 -15.85 36.11 8.88
CA THR A 764 -15.19 35.11 9.75
C THR A 764 -16.21 34.21 10.45
N PHE A 765 -17.30 34.79 10.96
CA PHE A 765 -18.41 34.04 11.58
C PHE A 765 -19.13 33.13 10.58
N GLU A 766 -19.49 33.66 9.40
CA GLU A 766 -20.17 32.88 8.35
C GLU A 766 -19.31 31.69 7.86
N GLN A 767 -17.99 31.90 7.74
CA GLN A 767 -17.05 30.83 7.39
C GLN A 767 -16.98 29.75 8.47
N TYR A 768 -17.01 30.15 9.75
CA TYR A 768 -17.07 29.22 10.87
C TYR A 768 -18.37 28.42 10.87
N GLU A 769 -19.53 29.06 10.70
CA GLU A 769 -20.83 28.36 10.60
C GLU A 769 -20.84 27.34 9.47
N HIS A 770 -20.30 27.72 8.30
CA HIS A 770 -20.20 26.82 7.16
C HIS A 770 -19.30 25.62 7.45
N LEU A 771 -18.16 25.82 8.12
CA LEU A 771 -17.29 24.72 8.53
C LEU A 771 -17.96 23.85 9.61
N TYR A 772 -18.60 24.45 10.61
CA TYR A 772 -19.32 23.74 11.67
C TYR A 772 -20.41 22.83 11.08
N PHE A 773 -21.23 23.37 10.18
CA PHE A 773 -22.23 22.59 9.45
C PHE A 773 -21.59 21.48 8.61
N LYS A 774 -20.46 21.75 7.94
CA LYS A 774 -19.74 20.73 7.16
C LYS A 774 -19.22 19.56 8.01
N TYR A 775 -18.74 19.82 9.23
CA TYR A 775 -18.15 18.79 10.10
C TYR A 775 -19.18 18.07 10.97
N TYR A 776 -20.22 18.76 11.45
CA TYR A 776 -21.20 18.22 12.40
C TYR A 776 -22.59 17.98 11.79
N ASN A 777 -22.85 18.45 10.56
CA ASN A 777 -24.15 18.39 9.89
C ASN A 777 -25.31 19.05 10.67
N GLU A 778 -24.97 20.01 11.52
CA GLU A 778 -25.90 20.78 12.35
C GLU A 778 -25.60 22.28 12.21
N LYS A 779 -26.63 23.12 12.39
CA LYS A 779 -26.43 24.57 12.40
C LYS A 779 -25.74 24.96 13.69
N PHE A 780 -24.74 25.84 13.61
CA PHE A 780 -24.09 26.40 14.79
C PHE A 780 -25.14 27.12 15.66
N PRO A 781 -25.25 26.79 16.96
CA PRO A 781 -26.31 27.33 17.81
C PRO A 781 -26.11 28.80 18.18
N GLY A 782 -24.87 29.27 18.23
CA GLY A 782 -24.53 30.65 18.57
C GLY A 782 -24.91 31.62 17.46
N ARG A 783 -25.26 32.86 17.83
CA ARG A 783 -25.60 33.93 16.86
C ARG A 783 -24.49 34.96 16.82
N PHE A 784 -24.24 35.56 15.65
CA PHE A 784 -23.22 36.63 15.51
C PHE A 784 -23.36 37.74 16.56
N SER A 785 -24.60 38.11 16.92
CA SER A 785 -24.90 39.12 17.95
C SER A 785 -24.40 38.77 19.35
N GLU A 786 -24.14 37.50 19.65
CA GLU A 786 -23.62 37.04 20.94
C GLU A 786 -22.10 37.23 21.06
N PHE A 787 -21.43 37.52 19.93
CA PHE A 787 -19.98 37.74 19.82
C PHE A 787 -19.60 39.23 19.61
N VAL A 788 -20.60 40.12 19.52
CA VAL A 788 -20.47 41.59 19.38
C VAL A 788 -20.65 42.25 20.74
#